data_AF-A0A1U9NN38-F1
#
_entry.id   AF-A0A1U9NN38-F1
#
_cell.length_a   1.000
_cell.length_b   1.000
_cell.length_c   1.000
_cell.angle_alpha   90.00
_cell.angle_beta   90.00
_cell.angle_gamma   90.00
#
_symmetry.space_group_name_H-M   'P 1'
#
loop_
_entity.id
_entity.type
_entity.pdbx_description
1 polymer ?
#
loop_
_entity_poly.entity_id
_entity_poly.type
_entity_poly.pdbx_seq_one_letter_code
_entity_poly.pdbx_strand_id
1 'polypeptide(L)'
;MWHFFTCKIKKLLSLGITGLSLMLLAGGAAHAKWYDPIKVEGIGYDSLRAADFSAALSKDRHTMYFSAADQMGEYRLFRATRLETHGDWDTVEQIMTGQSAVRHPWLSPDGSIMYYDRETVESGARVLRLAEYDSQSGTWSESNTLSEIHQDGANDICPSLTDDMLRIYFASDRDNASGVYDIWTAGRVSADQPFSSPQKLSISGVHPNCFSPYVSGDGLKLYYSAKDSSSSDWDLWIAERPSLTEPFSPRRLGVGSSQYDERSPFVTPDEGLMLYGDERGLWSIKHRSTLHVDTSAGSDLNSGETKGNAFKTIQKAIEEAENGDTVLVWPGEYSETVDFLGKAITVKAAGDPPVISSPGSVAVWFFHGEGRDSKISNFIVKGSSYGVFCLSSSPTINNLTIVNNDTGIWAAEGADPLVENCILWDNVSADIYGAECSYSCTEDAVTGLGNINEYPLFADPAKQDFHLLSEAGRFLPADPNSYGWQTPQFHPEFNDEYGNAATEPCFTDDGLTVVFHRYVESLQKTCLFEARRSDVDQTFEEPELISELSQMFYSSKASWISNDKLRMYFNSRDTVYDNSFITMAVRDNVDSPWRVERQLGELHENGASAASASLSEDELIIVFKTYRSDPWATDLWIADRNSTDEPFSSLRALDQFNTNRGEGSPCLSADGLTLYFSRATDDGAVIIKAMRSSRYEAFADGKVVAFPGYESFRARGTQVDQLRKRMWFCVHGTGIYSVDFNEGIWTNDAETSPGIDAGDPAVWPEVEPAPNGGRINMGAYGATSYASKSLLDCWTVADLNCDGIVNWADHRPYSSGYGITEVEALAENWLNTAAWYPNN
;
A
#
# COMPACT_ATOMS: atom_id res chain seq x y z
N MET A 1 10.67 9.35 22.64
CA MET A 1 10.61 10.38 21.57
C MET A 1 9.46 11.41 21.73
N TRP A 2 8.98 11.71 22.95
CA TRP A 2 7.91 12.71 23.18
C TRP A 2 8.35 13.92 24.06
N HIS A 3 9.65 14.07 24.32
CA HIS A 3 10.21 15.17 25.13
C HIS A 3 11.27 16.03 24.41
N PHE A 4 11.64 15.68 23.17
CA PHE A 4 12.46 16.55 22.31
C PHE A 4 11.64 17.66 21.64
N PHE A 5 10.31 17.53 21.59
CA PHE A 5 9.40 18.52 21.00
C PHE A 5 9.05 19.69 21.94
N THR A 6 9.23 19.56 23.26
CA THR A 6 8.79 20.56 24.25
C THR A 6 9.90 21.52 24.73
N CYS A 7 11.18 21.20 24.52
CA CYS A 7 12.30 22.03 25.01
C CYS A 7 12.78 23.12 24.04
N LYS A 8 12.46 23.06 22.74
CA LYS A 8 12.79 24.15 21.79
C LYS A 8 11.82 25.33 21.83
N ILE A 9 10.62 25.17 22.37
CA ILE A 9 9.59 26.23 22.41
C ILE A 9 9.76 27.18 23.61
N LYS A 10 10.39 26.76 24.72
CA LYS A 10 10.54 27.62 25.91
C LYS A 10 11.73 28.58 25.91
N LYS A 11 12.70 28.43 25.00
CA LYS A 11 13.87 29.34 24.91
C LYS A 11 13.71 30.48 23.88
N LEU A 12 12.63 30.46 23.09
CA LEU A 12 12.32 31.49 22.09
C LEU A 12 11.37 32.60 22.60
N LEU A 13 10.85 32.50 23.82
CA LEU A 13 9.90 33.46 24.41
C LEU A 13 10.54 34.53 25.33
N SER A 14 11.87 34.61 25.44
CA SER A 14 12.55 35.56 26.36
C SER A 14 13.35 36.68 25.69
N LEU A 15 13.29 36.86 24.37
CA LEU A 15 13.96 37.96 23.66
C LEU A 15 12.98 38.63 22.71
N GLY A 16 12.33 39.70 23.18
CA GLY A 16 11.35 40.48 22.42
C GLY A 16 11.95 41.20 21.23
N ILE A 17 12.04 40.51 20.09
CA ILE A 17 12.32 41.09 18.77
C ILE A 17 11.17 40.71 17.84
N THR A 18 10.31 41.68 17.57
CA THR A 18 9.24 41.61 16.58
C THR A 18 9.84 41.71 15.18
N GLY A 19 9.59 40.70 14.34
CA GLY A 19 9.77 40.79 12.89
C GLY A 19 10.94 39.98 12.33
N LEU A 20 10.74 38.66 12.20
CA LEU A 20 11.26 37.87 11.08
C LEU A 20 10.53 36.53 11.07
N SER A 21 9.76 36.29 10.01
CA SER A 21 9.03 35.05 9.76
C SER A 21 10.00 33.88 9.73
N LEU A 22 9.93 33.02 10.74
CA LEU A 22 10.70 31.80 10.83
C LEU A 22 10.09 30.80 9.83
N MET A 23 10.75 30.60 8.69
CA MET A 23 10.55 29.42 7.84
C MET A 23 10.86 28.20 8.70
N LEU A 24 9.82 27.53 9.20
CA LEU A 24 9.93 26.13 9.57
C LEU A 24 10.05 25.35 8.27
N LEU A 25 11.25 24.85 7.99
CA LEU A 25 11.42 23.57 7.30
C LEU A 25 10.84 22.51 8.24
N ALA A 26 9.51 22.42 8.26
CA ALA A 26 8.85 21.15 8.51
C ALA A 26 9.40 20.19 7.45
N GLY A 27 9.86 19.03 7.90
CA GLY A 27 10.26 17.96 7.01
C GLY A 27 9.21 17.83 5.93
N GLY A 28 9.64 17.96 4.67
CA GLY A 28 8.79 17.67 3.54
C GLY A 28 8.30 16.24 3.72
N ALA A 29 7.05 16.09 4.15
CA ALA A 29 6.29 14.88 3.94
C ALA A 29 6.54 14.45 2.48
N ALA A 30 6.89 13.20 2.22
CA ALA A 30 7.23 12.69 0.89
C ALA A 30 6.46 13.40 -0.26
N HIS A 31 7.09 14.38 -0.91
CA HIS A 31 6.45 15.32 -1.84
C HIS A 31 6.54 14.90 -3.31
N ALA A 32 6.83 13.63 -3.62
CA ALA A 32 6.96 13.21 -5.01
C ALA A 32 6.42 11.80 -5.24
N LYS A 33 5.10 11.64 -5.16
CA LYS A 33 4.41 10.53 -5.84
C LYS A 33 4.36 10.72 -7.36
N TRP A 34 4.47 11.97 -7.80
CA TRP A 34 4.37 12.38 -9.18
C TRP A 34 5.73 12.85 -9.71
N TYR A 35 5.98 12.64 -10.99
CA TYR A 35 7.14 13.14 -11.72
C TYR A 35 7.09 14.65 -11.94
N ASP A 36 8.19 15.23 -12.43
CA ASP A 36 8.14 16.56 -12.98
C ASP A 36 7.25 16.58 -14.23
N PRO A 37 6.44 17.64 -14.43
CA PRO A 37 5.60 17.75 -15.61
C PRO A 37 6.39 17.74 -16.92
N ILE A 38 5.96 16.91 -17.86
CA ILE A 38 6.51 16.82 -19.22
C ILE A 38 5.45 17.38 -20.18
N LYS A 39 5.87 18.30 -21.05
CA LYS A 39 4.99 18.85 -22.09
C LYS A 39 4.56 17.74 -23.04
N VAL A 40 3.27 17.65 -23.33
CA VAL A 40 2.75 16.74 -24.36
C VAL A 40 3.00 17.36 -25.73
N GLU A 41 3.93 16.80 -26.49
CA GLU A 41 4.25 17.25 -27.84
C GLU A 41 3.46 16.49 -28.92
N GLY A 42 3.57 16.92 -30.18
CA GLY A 42 2.99 16.22 -31.33
C GLY A 42 1.49 16.45 -31.56
N ILE A 43 0.81 17.18 -30.67
CA ILE A 43 -0.62 17.49 -30.83
C ILE A 43 -0.90 18.71 -31.72
N GLY A 44 0.13 19.42 -32.21
CA GLY A 44 0.01 20.42 -33.28
C GLY A 44 -0.64 21.76 -32.91
N TYR A 45 -1.01 21.95 -31.64
CA TYR A 45 -1.68 23.16 -31.12
C TYR A 45 -0.84 23.90 -30.04
N ASP A 46 0.46 23.65 -30.00
CA ASP A 46 1.43 24.11 -28.97
C ASP A 46 1.67 25.62 -28.87
N SER A 47 0.97 26.45 -29.66
CA SER A 47 1.24 27.90 -29.78
C SER A 47 0.00 28.80 -29.85
N LEU A 48 -1.22 28.27 -29.74
CA LEU A 48 -2.45 29.06 -29.85
C LEU A 48 -3.25 29.04 -28.53
N ARG A 49 -2.98 30.02 -27.66
CA ARG A 49 -3.81 30.47 -26.52
C ARG A 49 -4.54 29.33 -25.76
N ALA A 50 -3.73 28.58 -25.03
CA ALA A 50 -3.95 27.26 -24.43
C ALA A 50 -4.63 27.24 -23.03
N ALA A 51 -5.27 28.31 -22.57
CA ALA A 51 -5.65 28.43 -21.16
C ALA A 51 -6.75 27.47 -20.66
N ASP A 52 -7.48 26.78 -21.56
CA ASP A 52 -8.53 25.80 -21.23
C ASP A 52 -8.29 24.44 -21.95
N PHE A 53 -7.05 23.95 -22.02
CA PHE A 53 -6.82 22.55 -22.43
C PHE A 53 -7.44 21.62 -21.39
N SER A 54 -8.33 20.75 -21.85
CA SER A 54 -8.90 19.67 -21.06
C SER A 54 -8.80 18.41 -21.87
N ALA A 55 -8.37 17.33 -21.25
CA ALA A 55 -8.14 16.07 -21.93
C ALA A 55 -8.81 14.93 -21.17
N ALA A 56 -9.23 13.91 -21.90
CA ALA A 56 -9.65 12.62 -21.39
C ALA A 56 -8.96 11.53 -22.20
N LEU A 57 -8.41 10.54 -21.52
CA LEU A 57 -7.68 9.44 -22.14
C LEU A 57 -8.50 8.15 -22.05
N SER A 58 -8.51 7.36 -23.12
CA SER A 58 -9.08 6.02 -23.11
C SER A 58 -8.37 5.11 -22.12
N LYS A 59 -9.06 4.09 -21.62
CA LYS A 59 -8.51 3.14 -20.63
C LYS A 59 -7.24 2.43 -21.11
N ASP A 60 -7.14 2.15 -22.40
CA ASP A 60 -5.96 1.55 -23.06
C ASP A 60 -4.83 2.56 -23.34
N ARG A 61 -5.03 3.85 -23.04
CA ARG A 61 -4.08 4.95 -23.24
C ARG A 61 -3.69 5.22 -24.68
N HIS A 62 -4.39 4.67 -25.67
CA HIS A 62 -4.07 4.86 -27.09
C HIS A 62 -4.86 5.98 -27.76
N THR A 63 -5.96 6.44 -27.14
CA THR A 63 -6.82 7.49 -27.70
C THR A 63 -7.02 8.61 -26.68
N MET A 64 -6.67 9.83 -27.03
CA MET A 64 -6.92 11.02 -26.22
C MET A 64 -7.98 11.90 -26.90
N TYR A 65 -8.94 12.35 -26.12
CA TYR A 65 -9.90 13.38 -26.50
C TYR A 65 -9.55 14.67 -25.77
N PHE A 66 -9.42 15.78 -26.47
CA PHE A 66 -9.04 17.04 -25.83
C PHE A 66 -9.72 18.25 -26.46
N SER A 67 -9.92 19.30 -25.66
CA SER A 67 -10.38 20.60 -26.16
C SER A 67 -9.22 21.53 -26.49
N ALA A 68 -9.27 22.19 -27.65
CA ALA A 68 -8.32 23.23 -28.03
C ALA A 68 -9.01 24.30 -28.89
N ALA A 69 -8.46 25.51 -28.91
CA ALA A 69 -8.93 26.57 -29.80
C ALA A 69 -8.49 26.29 -31.25
N ASP A 70 -9.43 26.38 -32.20
CA ASP A 70 -9.15 26.30 -33.62
C ASP A 70 -8.44 27.56 -34.15
N GLN A 71 -8.10 27.61 -35.44
CA GLN A 71 -7.41 28.75 -36.06
C GLN A 71 -8.20 30.07 -35.98
N MET A 72 -9.50 30.01 -35.73
CA MET A 72 -10.38 31.17 -35.59
C MET A 72 -10.54 31.58 -34.11
N GLY A 73 -9.95 30.84 -33.17
CA GLY A 73 -10.03 31.07 -31.73
C GLY A 73 -11.24 30.40 -31.06
N GLU A 74 -11.99 29.57 -31.78
CA GLU A 74 -13.16 28.87 -31.25
C GLU A 74 -12.77 27.51 -30.69
N TYR A 75 -13.27 27.17 -29.49
CA TYR A 75 -12.91 25.90 -28.87
C TYR A 75 -13.65 24.71 -29.52
N ARG A 76 -12.87 23.69 -29.89
CA ARG A 76 -13.34 22.44 -30.50
C ARG A 76 -12.79 21.24 -29.72
N LEU A 77 -13.42 20.09 -29.92
CA LEU A 77 -12.91 18.81 -29.46
C LEU A 77 -12.09 18.13 -30.56
N PHE A 78 -11.00 17.51 -30.16
CA PHE A 78 -10.09 16.76 -31.02
C PHE A 78 -9.91 15.35 -30.48
N ARG A 79 -9.64 14.40 -31.37
CA ARG A 79 -9.18 13.04 -31.08
C ARG A 79 -7.74 12.91 -31.53
N ALA A 80 -6.86 12.47 -30.64
CA ALA A 80 -5.51 12.03 -30.96
C ALA A 80 -5.32 10.53 -30.71
N THR A 81 -4.54 9.86 -31.56
CA THR A 81 -4.24 8.42 -31.40
C THR A 81 -2.75 8.15 -31.42
N ARG A 82 -2.29 7.10 -30.74
CA ARG A 82 -0.90 6.64 -30.77
C ARG A 82 -0.77 5.13 -30.73
N LEU A 83 0.25 4.59 -31.36
CA LEU A 83 0.55 3.15 -31.34
C LEU A 83 1.12 2.66 -30.01
N GLU A 84 1.95 3.47 -29.35
CA GLU A 84 2.61 3.11 -28.08
C GLU A 84 2.08 3.98 -26.94
N THR A 85 1.85 3.39 -25.76
CA THR A 85 1.30 4.09 -24.59
C THR A 85 2.21 5.18 -24.01
N HIS A 86 3.43 5.29 -24.53
CA HIS A 86 4.42 6.31 -24.17
C HIS A 86 5.07 6.98 -25.38
N GLY A 87 4.64 6.64 -26.61
CA GLY A 87 5.11 7.25 -27.84
C GLY A 87 4.38 8.53 -28.21
N ASP A 88 4.85 9.16 -29.29
CA ASP A 88 4.26 10.36 -29.88
C ASP A 88 2.82 10.12 -30.37
N TRP A 89 2.03 11.19 -30.42
CA TRP A 89 0.69 11.16 -30.99
C TRP A 89 0.75 11.18 -32.52
N ASP A 90 0.20 10.14 -33.16
CA ASP A 90 0.31 9.89 -34.61
C ASP A 90 -0.69 10.71 -35.44
N THR A 91 -1.95 10.76 -35.02
CA THR A 91 -3.02 11.47 -35.75
C THR A 91 -3.75 12.40 -34.80
N VAL A 92 -4.16 13.57 -35.32
CA VAL A 92 -5.01 14.54 -34.61
C VAL A 92 -6.12 14.98 -35.56
N GLU A 93 -7.36 14.79 -35.16
CA GLU A 93 -8.52 15.21 -35.96
C GLU A 93 -9.58 15.88 -35.09
N GLN A 94 -10.30 16.84 -35.68
CA GLN A 94 -11.43 17.48 -35.01
C GLN A 94 -12.63 16.53 -34.99
N ILE A 95 -13.29 16.42 -33.83
CA ILE A 95 -14.53 15.68 -33.64
C ILE A 95 -15.68 16.63 -33.28
N MET A 96 -16.93 16.17 -33.49
CA MET A 96 -18.16 16.93 -33.21
C MET A 96 -18.21 18.33 -33.87
N THR A 97 -18.55 18.35 -35.17
CA THR A 97 -18.62 19.58 -35.97
C THR A 97 -19.87 20.41 -35.63
N GLY A 98 -19.75 21.73 -35.45
CA GLY A 98 -20.91 22.61 -35.21
C GLY A 98 -20.54 24.09 -35.08
N GLN A 99 -21.54 24.96 -34.93
CA GLN A 99 -21.34 26.43 -34.96
C GLN A 99 -20.93 27.06 -33.61
N SER A 100 -20.90 26.31 -32.50
CA SER A 100 -20.61 26.84 -31.16
C SER A 100 -19.47 26.10 -30.47
N ALA A 101 -18.85 26.73 -29.46
CA ALA A 101 -17.71 26.18 -28.74
C ALA A 101 -18.05 24.90 -27.95
N VAL A 102 -17.14 23.92 -27.94
CA VAL A 102 -17.27 22.61 -27.26
C VAL A 102 -16.01 22.31 -26.46
N ARG A 103 -16.13 21.95 -25.17
CA ARG A 103 -15.00 21.80 -24.24
C ARG A 103 -15.21 20.70 -23.18
N HIS A 104 -14.15 20.41 -22.42
CA HIS A 104 -14.14 19.56 -21.23
C HIS A 104 -14.75 18.18 -21.45
N PRO A 105 -14.15 17.37 -22.35
CA PRO A 105 -14.60 16.01 -22.55
C PRO A 105 -14.29 15.18 -21.30
N TRP A 106 -15.26 14.39 -20.86
CA TRP A 106 -15.09 13.29 -19.93
C TRP A 106 -15.60 12.01 -20.60
N LEU A 107 -14.85 10.92 -20.48
CA LEU A 107 -15.12 9.66 -21.17
C LEU A 107 -15.56 8.58 -20.19
N SER A 108 -16.57 7.78 -20.54
CA SER A 108 -16.94 6.61 -19.75
C SER A 108 -15.82 5.56 -19.74
N PRO A 109 -15.73 4.70 -18.71
CA PRO A 109 -14.66 3.69 -18.60
C PRO A 109 -14.56 2.73 -19.79
N ASP A 110 -15.68 2.48 -20.48
CA ASP A 110 -15.77 1.65 -21.68
C ASP A 110 -15.56 2.44 -22.99
N GLY A 111 -15.40 3.76 -22.93
CA GLY A 111 -15.21 4.66 -24.07
C GLY A 111 -16.47 4.87 -24.94
N SER A 112 -17.64 4.39 -24.52
CA SER A 112 -18.86 4.45 -25.33
C SER A 112 -19.65 5.77 -25.20
N ILE A 113 -19.45 6.51 -24.11
CA ILE A 113 -20.15 7.75 -23.79
C ILE A 113 -19.14 8.87 -23.50
N MET A 114 -19.42 10.07 -23.99
CA MET A 114 -18.70 11.29 -23.66
C MET A 114 -19.65 12.32 -23.04
N TYR A 115 -19.28 12.87 -21.90
CA TYR A 115 -19.91 14.08 -21.34
C TYR A 115 -19.03 15.28 -21.66
N TYR A 116 -19.64 16.41 -22.01
CA TYR A 116 -18.91 17.62 -22.38
C TYR A 116 -19.78 18.86 -22.14
N ASP A 117 -19.16 20.05 -22.16
CA ASP A 117 -19.91 21.30 -22.16
C ASP A 117 -19.89 21.99 -23.53
N ARG A 118 -20.99 22.65 -23.86
CA ARG A 118 -21.17 23.36 -25.13
C ARG A 118 -21.89 24.67 -24.93
N GLU A 119 -21.45 25.68 -25.67
CA GLU A 119 -22.13 26.97 -25.71
C GLU A 119 -23.43 26.88 -26.54
N THR A 120 -24.51 27.42 -25.98
CA THR A 120 -25.83 27.50 -26.63
C THR A 120 -25.87 28.66 -27.64
N VAL A 121 -26.35 28.42 -28.85
CA VAL A 121 -26.38 29.43 -29.93
C VAL A 121 -27.31 30.60 -29.60
N GLU A 122 -28.38 30.36 -28.83
CA GLU A 122 -29.41 31.36 -28.53
C GLU A 122 -29.00 32.30 -27.39
N SER A 123 -28.49 31.75 -26.28
CA SER A 123 -28.19 32.48 -25.05
C SER A 123 -26.71 32.74 -24.79
N GLY A 124 -25.79 32.01 -25.44
CA GLY A 124 -24.37 32.02 -25.08
C GLY A 124 -24.04 31.33 -23.74
N ALA A 125 -25.05 30.76 -23.07
CA ALA A 125 -24.87 29.97 -21.85
C ALA A 125 -24.17 28.64 -22.17
N ARG A 126 -23.28 28.19 -21.28
CA ARG A 126 -22.62 26.88 -21.39
C ARG A 126 -23.43 25.82 -20.66
N VAL A 127 -23.72 24.72 -21.35
CA VAL A 127 -24.56 23.63 -20.84
C VAL A 127 -23.89 22.28 -21.02
N LEU A 128 -24.14 21.35 -20.10
CA LEU A 128 -23.65 19.98 -20.19
C LEU A 128 -24.48 19.16 -21.19
N ARG A 129 -23.80 18.35 -21.98
CA ARG A 129 -24.38 17.42 -22.98
C ARG A 129 -23.69 16.07 -22.86
N LEU A 130 -24.35 15.05 -23.40
CA LEU A 130 -23.75 13.74 -23.64
C LEU A 130 -23.52 13.50 -25.14
N ALA A 131 -22.71 12.52 -25.50
CA ALA A 131 -22.59 11.97 -26.84
C ALA A 131 -22.32 10.47 -26.72
N GLU A 132 -22.83 9.71 -27.67
CA GLU A 132 -22.63 8.26 -27.76
C GLU A 132 -21.72 7.95 -28.95
N TYR A 133 -20.78 7.03 -28.76
CA TYR A 133 -19.83 6.63 -29.79
C TYR A 133 -20.42 5.50 -30.64
N ASP A 134 -20.57 5.75 -31.94
CA ASP A 134 -20.92 4.72 -32.90
C ASP A 134 -19.65 4.09 -33.48
N SER A 135 -19.32 2.90 -32.99
CA SER A 135 -18.17 2.12 -33.45
C SER A 135 -18.22 1.73 -34.95
N GLN A 136 -19.39 1.72 -35.59
CA GLN A 136 -19.50 1.37 -37.02
C GLN A 136 -19.08 2.53 -37.92
N SER A 137 -19.51 3.75 -37.59
CA SER A 137 -19.15 4.96 -38.33
C SER A 137 -17.87 5.62 -37.82
N GLY A 138 -17.43 5.29 -36.60
CA GLY A 138 -16.30 5.91 -35.92
C GLY A 138 -16.58 7.34 -35.43
N THR A 139 -17.87 7.71 -35.32
CA THR A 139 -18.33 9.08 -35.01
C THR A 139 -19.11 9.17 -33.70
N TRP A 140 -19.17 10.38 -33.15
CA TRP A 140 -19.96 10.70 -31.96
C TRP A 140 -21.33 11.26 -32.35
N SER A 141 -22.39 10.86 -31.65
CA SER A 141 -23.73 11.42 -31.84
C SER A 141 -23.83 12.88 -31.38
N GLU A 142 -24.74 13.66 -31.95
CA GLU A 142 -25.13 14.98 -31.41
C GLU A 142 -26.31 14.80 -30.43
N SER A 143 -26.04 14.67 -29.13
CA SER A 143 -27.09 14.39 -28.13
C SER A 143 -27.70 15.62 -27.45
N ASN A 144 -28.77 15.41 -26.68
CA ASN A 144 -29.54 16.42 -25.96
C ASN A 144 -28.77 17.05 -24.78
N THR A 145 -29.15 18.28 -24.44
CA THR A 145 -28.75 18.95 -23.19
C THR A 145 -29.25 18.18 -21.98
N LEU A 146 -28.43 18.08 -20.93
CA LEU A 146 -28.81 17.55 -19.62
C LEU A 146 -29.73 18.54 -18.89
N SER A 147 -30.99 18.60 -19.32
CA SER A 147 -31.99 19.57 -18.85
C SER A 147 -32.30 19.45 -17.35
N GLU A 148 -32.11 18.28 -16.76
CA GLU A 148 -32.30 18.01 -15.34
C GLU A 148 -31.18 18.58 -14.46
N ILE A 149 -30.01 18.84 -15.05
CA ILE A 149 -28.87 19.49 -14.38
C ILE A 149 -28.92 21.01 -14.59
N HIS A 150 -29.30 21.44 -15.79
CA HIS A 150 -29.18 22.83 -16.20
C HIS A 150 -30.14 23.77 -15.45
N GLN A 151 -29.65 24.95 -15.09
CA GLN A 151 -30.45 26.04 -14.55
C GLN A 151 -30.37 27.26 -15.48
N ASP A 152 -31.53 27.82 -15.83
CA ASP A 152 -31.62 29.01 -16.67
C ASP A 152 -30.76 30.17 -16.12
N GLY A 153 -29.88 30.71 -16.96
CA GLY A 153 -28.98 31.81 -16.63
C GLY A 153 -27.67 31.40 -15.95
N ALA A 154 -27.48 30.12 -15.64
CA ALA A 154 -26.21 29.57 -15.15
C ALA A 154 -25.38 28.96 -16.28
N ASN A 155 -24.07 28.89 -16.07
CA ASN A 155 -23.12 28.12 -16.86
C ASN A 155 -22.74 26.85 -16.10
N ASP A 156 -22.97 25.70 -16.73
CA ASP A 156 -22.59 24.38 -16.21
C ASP A 156 -21.48 23.80 -17.10
N ILE A 157 -20.31 23.54 -16.51
CA ILE A 157 -19.08 23.22 -17.24
C ILE A 157 -18.29 22.08 -16.57
N CYS A 158 -17.32 21.53 -17.29
CA CYS A 158 -16.35 20.55 -16.76
C CYS A 158 -16.99 19.33 -16.06
N PRO A 159 -17.78 18.52 -16.78
CA PRO A 159 -18.38 17.32 -16.20
C PRO A 159 -17.31 16.27 -15.86
N SER A 160 -17.51 15.55 -14.77
CA SER A 160 -16.74 14.36 -14.41
C SER A 160 -17.62 13.40 -13.61
N LEU A 161 -17.54 12.11 -13.90
CA LEU A 161 -18.40 11.10 -13.29
C LEU A 161 -17.56 9.99 -12.61
N THR A 162 -18.19 9.30 -11.65
CA THR A 162 -17.70 8.03 -11.10
C THR A 162 -17.79 6.90 -12.14
N ASP A 163 -17.01 5.83 -11.97
CA ASP A 163 -16.90 4.73 -12.95
C ASP A 163 -18.23 3.96 -13.10
N ASP A 164 -19.04 3.93 -12.05
CA ASP A 164 -20.39 3.36 -12.04
C ASP A 164 -21.42 4.22 -12.83
N MET A 165 -20.99 5.39 -13.32
CA MET A 165 -21.81 6.36 -14.02
C MET A 165 -22.98 6.93 -13.18
N LEU A 166 -23.00 6.74 -11.86
CA LEU A 166 -24.14 7.10 -11.00
C LEU A 166 -24.04 8.49 -10.37
N ARG A 167 -22.86 9.09 -10.34
CA ARG A 167 -22.66 10.43 -9.78
C ARG A 167 -21.89 11.31 -10.73
N ILE A 168 -22.42 12.50 -10.98
CA ILE A 168 -21.76 13.55 -11.76
C ILE A 168 -21.28 14.66 -10.83
N TYR A 169 -20.11 15.20 -11.16
CA TYR A 169 -19.50 16.38 -10.59
C TYR A 169 -19.28 17.37 -11.74
N PHE A 170 -19.56 18.64 -11.50
CA PHE A 170 -19.42 19.67 -12.52
C PHE A 170 -19.24 21.03 -11.85
N ALA A 171 -18.69 22.00 -12.58
CA ALA A 171 -18.56 23.36 -12.09
C ALA A 171 -19.77 24.19 -12.54
N SER A 172 -20.34 24.99 -11.64
CA SER A 172 -21.51 25.83 -11.93
C SER A 172 -21.45 27.17 -11.21
N ASP A 173 -21.86 28.23 -11.90
CA ASP A 173 -21.99 29.60 -11.36
C ASP A 173 -23.41 29.93 -10.87
N ARG A 174 -24.30 28.94 -10.75
CA ARG A 174 -25.73 29.09 -10.43
C ARG A 174 -26.08 29.85 -9.15
N ASP A 175 -25.17 29.90 -8.18
CA ASP A 175 -25.32 30.62 -6.90
C ASP A 175 -24.41 31.86 -6.79
N ASN A 176 -23.67 32.17 -7.85
CA ASN A 176 -22.60 33.16 -7.84
C ASN A 176 -22.77 34.18 -8.96
N ALA A 177 -21.87 35.16 -9.01
CA ALA A 177 -21.74 36.01 -10.19
C ALA A 177 -21.24 35.18 -11.37
N SER A 178 -21.68 35.53 -12.58
CA SER A 178 -21.29 34.82 -13.81
C SER A 178 -19.77 34.70 -13.92
N GLY A 179 -19.29 33.46 -14.14
CA GLY A 179 -17.87 33.14 -14.22
C GLY A 179 -17.17 32.85 -12.88
N VAL A 180 -17.89 32.88 -11.75
CA VAL A 180 -17.40 32.43 -10.44
C VAL A 180 -18.02 31.07 -10.13
N TYR A 181 -17.22 30.02 -10.24
CA TYR A 181 -17.72 28.64 -10.18
C TYR A 181 -17.51 28.01 -8.80
N ASP A 182 -18.45 27.17 -8.39
CA ASP A 182 -18.21 26.17 -7.37
C ASP A 182 -18.42 24.78 -7.97
N ILE A 183 -17.94 23.73 -7.30
CA ILE A 183 -18.20 22.35 -7.70
C ILE A 183 -19.58 21.92 -7.17
N TRP A 184 -20.39 21.34 -8.05
CA TRP A 184 -21.71 20.80 -7.79
C TRP A 184 -21.72 19.31 -8.13
N THR A 185 -22.63 18.58 -7.50
CA THR A 185 -22.82 17.15 -7.72
C THR A 185 -24.30 16.77 -7.81
N ALA A 186 -24.59 15.75 -8.60
CA ALA A 186 -25.91 15.12 -8.68
C ALA A 186 -25.76 13.60 -8.80
N GLY A 187 -26.72 12.85 -8.26
CA GLY A 187 -26.72 11.38 -8.29
C GLY A 187 -27.90 10.83 -9.09
N ARG A 188 -27.81 9.57 -9.50
CA ARG A 188 -28.92 8.82 -10.10
C ARG A 188 -28.89 7.37 -9.63
N VAL A 189 -30.03 6.69 -9.76
CA VAL A 189 -30.19 5.31 -9.28
C VAL A 189 -29.63 4.29 -10.28
N SER A 190 -29.55 4.64 -11.56
CA SER A 190 -29.02 3.82 -12.66
C SER A 190 -28.65 4.70 -13.85
N ALA A 191 -27.79 4.20 -14.74
CA ALA A 191 -27.21 4.98 -15.85
C ALA A 191 -28.23 5.45 -16.90
N ASP A 192 -29.43 4.86 -16.95
CA ASP A 192 -30.54 5.20 -17.84
C ASP A 192 -31.56 6.17 -17.21
N GLN A 193 -31.40 6.51 -15.93
CA GLN A 193 -32.28 7.44 -15.22
C GLN A 193 -31.72 8.88 -15.22
N PRO A 194 -32.59 9.90 -15.13
CA PRO A 194 -32.15 11.29 -15.00
C PRO A 194 -31.43 11.49 -13.66
N PHE A 195 -30.49 12.44 -13.65
CA PHE A 195 -29.85 12.88 -12.42
C PHE A 195 -30.83 13.59 -11.49
N SER A 196 -30.57 13.49 -10.18
CA SER A 196 -31.25 14.23 -9.14
C SER A 196 -30.98 15.73 -9.27
N SER A 197 -31.74 16.55 -8.55
CA SER A 197 -31.43 17.98 -8.43
C SER A 197 -30.00 18.19 -7.92
N PRO A 198 -29.19 19.05 -8.57
CA PRO A 198 -27.81 19.27 -8.16
C PRO A 198 -27.67 19.93 -6.79
N GLN A 199 -26.58 19.58 -6.10
CA GLN A 199 -26.21 20.09 -4.78
C GLN A 199 -24.78 20.63 -4.82
N LYS A 200 -24.53 21.78 -4.18
CA LYS A 200 -23.17 22.33 -4.04
C LYS A 200 -22.32 21.37 -3.21
N LEU A 201 -21.14 21.00 -3.71
CA LEU A 201 -20.27 20.03 -3.05
C LEU A 201 -19.62 20.64 -1.80
N SER A 202 -19.64 19.89 -0.71
CA SER A 202 -18.97 20.28 0.54
C SER A 202 -17.51 19.83 0.54
N ILE A 203 -16.58 20.79 0.51
CA ILE A 203 -15.13 20.59 0.68
C ILE A 203 -14.72 21.31 1.97
N SER A 204 -14.16 20.56 2.92
CA SER A 204 -13.76 21.05 4.24
C SER A 204 -12.72 22.17 4.11
N GLY A 205 -12.90 23.28 4.82
CA GLY A 205 -12.00 24.44 4.73
C GLY A 205 -12.34 25.48 3.66
N VAL A 206 -13.46 25.31 2.92
CA VAL A 206 -14.04 26.24 1.94
C VAL A 206 -13.01 26.83 0.96
N HIS A 207 -12.88 26.22 -0.22
CA HIS A 207 -12.27 26.85 -1.40
C HIS A 207 -13.37 27.50 -2.25
N PRO A 208 -13.77 28.76 -1.99
CA PRO A 208 -14.69 29.44 -2.88
C PRO A 208 -14.00 29.64 -4.24
N ASN A 209 -14.76 29.60 -5.33
CA ASN A 209 -14.21 29.77 -6.68
C ASN A 209 -13.26 28.63 -7.10
N CYS A 210 -13.80 27.41 -7.16
CA CYS A 210 -13.13 26.20 -7.63
C CYS A 210 -13.86 25.61 -8.85
N PHE A 211 -13.12 25.00 -9.78
CA PHE A 211 -13.68 24.46 -11.02
C PHE A 211 -12.85 23.31 -11.60
N SER A 212 -13.28 22.77 -12.74
CA SER A 212 -12.70 21.61 -13.41
C SER A 212 -12.49 20.38 -12.53
N PRO A 213 -13.57 19.82 -11.93
CA PRO A 213 -13.46 18.60 -11.17
C PRO A 213 -13.10 17.40 -12.07
N TYR A 214 -12.21 16.55 -11.58
CA TYR A 214 -12.04 15.17 -11.99
C TYR A 214 -12.20 14.29 -10.75
N VAL A 215 -13.22 13.44 -10.72
CA VAL A 215 -13.45 12.49 -9.63
C VAL A 215 -12.84 11.13 -9.98
N SER A 216 -12.22 10.47 -9.00
CA SER A 216 -11.79 9.07 -9.15
C SER A 216 -12.99 8.14 -9.36
N GLY A 217 -12.75 6.98 -9.98
CA GLY A 217 -13.80 6.01 -10.29
C GLY A 217 -14.61 5.56 -9.07
N ASP A 218 -13.96 5.44 -7.92
CA ASP A 218 -14.56 5.10 -6.62
C ASP A 218 -15.24 6.28 -5.91
N GLY A 219 -15.10 7.51 -6.41
CA GLY A 219 -15.66 8.71 -5.80
C GLY A 219 -14.94 9.21 -4.54
N LEU A 220 -13.79 8.66 -4.16
CA LEU A 220 -13.08 9.01 -2.91
C LEU A 220 -12.02 10.09 -3.07
N LYS A 221 -11.59 10.40 -4.30
CA LYS A 221 -10.67 11.48 -4.62
C LYS A 221 -11.28 12.43 -5.63
N LEU A 222 -11.00 13.70 -5.43
CA LEU A 222 -11.40 14.78 -6.33
C LEU A 222 -10.18 15.63 -6.65
N TYR A 223 -9.77 15.63 -7.91
CA TYR A 223 -8.78 16.54 -8.43
C TYR A 223 -9.51 17.74 -9.02
N TYR A 224 -9.04 18.95 -8.75
CA TYR A 224 -9.72 20.15 -9.21
C TYR A 224 -8.78 21.35 -9.27
N SER A 225 -9.22 22.41 -9.94
CA SER A 225 -8.49 23.66 -10.05
C SER A 225 -9.08 24.69 -9.10
N ALA A 226 -8.23 25.28 -8.27
CA ALA A 226 -8.65 26.33 -7.34
C ALA A 226 -7.52 27.34 -7.12
N LYS A 227 -7.92 28.56 -6.78
CA LYS A 227 -6.96 29.59 -6.37
C LYS A 227 -6.53 29.37 -4.93
N ASP A 228 -5.25 29.55 -4.66
CA ASP A 228 -4.78 29.70 -3.28
C ASP A 228 -5.23 31.05 -2.73
N SER A 229 -5.63 31.09 -1.46
CA SER A 229 -5.82 32.30 -0.68
C SER A 229 -4.65 33.30 -0.76
N SER A 230 -3.44 32.83 -1.05
CA SER A 230 -2.22 33.62 -1.17
C SER A 230 -1.82 34.01 -2.61
N SER A 231 -2.48 33.46 -3.65
CA SER A 231 -2.13 33.64 -5.07
C SER A 231 -3.33 34.05 -5.93
N SER A 232 -3.08 34.77 -7.01
CA SER A 232 -4.09 35.04 -8.06
C SER A 232 -4.27 33.86 -9.01
N ASP A 233 -3.32 32.93 -9.01
CA ASP A 233 -3.12 31.93 -10.04
C ASP A 233 -3.90 30.66 -9.69
N TRP A 234 -4.32 29.93 -10.71
CA TRP A 234 -5.01 28.66 -10.55
C TRP A 234 -4.01 27.54 -10.34
N ASP A 235 -4.21 26.74 -9.29
CA ASP A 235 -3.37 25.60 -8.96
C ASP A 235 -4.18 24.31 -9.02
N LEU A 236 -3.48 23.17 -9.17
CA LEU A 236 -4.07 21.85 -8.98
C LEU A 236 -4.18 21.48 -7.50
N TRP A 237 -5.37 21.04 -7.13
CA TRP A 237 -5.71 20.55 -5.79
C TRP A 237 -6.20 19.11 -5.88
N ILE A 238 -5.97 18.38 -4.80
CA ILE A 238 -6.57 17.08 -4.55
C ILE A 238 -7.34 17.17 -3.24
N ALA A 239 -8.57 16.69 -3.23
CA ALA A 239 -9.30 16.45 -2.00
C ALA A 239 -9.66 14.98 -1.88
N GLU A 240 -9.46 14.45 -0.68
CA GLU A 240 -9.64 13.04 -0.37
C GLU A 240 -10.68 12.91 0.73
N ARG A 241 -11.47 11.84 0.71
CA ARG A 241 -12.43 11.51 1.77
C ARG A 241 -12.36 10.03 2.10
N PRO A 242 -12.59 9.65 3.36
CA PRO A 242 -12.55 8.25 3.77
C PRO A 242 -13.76 7.45 3.27
N SER A 243 -14.86 8.10 2.89
CA SER A 243 -16.07 7.46 2.37
C SER A 243 -16.92 8.41 1.52
N LEU A 244 -17.92 7.89 0.80
CA LEU A 244 -18.82 8.70 -0.03
C LEU A 244 -19.72 9.68 0.74
N THR A 245 -19.86 9.51 2.05
CA THR A 245 -20.72 10.32 2.94
C THR A 245 -19.95 11.39 3.71
N GLU A 246 -18.64 11.24 3.87
CA GLU A 246 -17.78 12.20 4.54
C GLU A 246 -17.39 13.37 3.60
N PRO A 247 -17.12 14.57 4.15
CA PRO A 247 -16.69 15.71 3.36
C PRO A 247 -15.28 15.49 2.80
N PHE A 248 -15.04 16.04 1.63
CA PHE A 248 -13.71 16.08 1.02
C PHE A 248 -12.76 16.95 1.84
N SER A 249 -11.55 16.46 2.09
CA SER A 249 -10.46 17.20 2.75
C SER A 249 -9.41 17.62 1.73
N PRO A 250 -9.24 18.92 1.44
CA PRO A 250 -8.40 19.40 0.35
C PRO A 250 -6.94 19.61 0.77
N ARG A 251 -6.03 19.42 -0.19
CA ARG A 251 -4.64 19.87 -0.15
C ARG A 251 -4.17 20.27 -1.54
N ARG A 252 -3.24 21.23 -1.63
CA ARG A 252 -2.59 21.57 -2.89
C ARG A 252 -1.77 20.36 -3.37
N LEU A 253 -1.83 20.06 -4.66
CA LEU A 253 -1.11 18.91 -5.23
C LEU A 253 0.40 19.18 -5.31
N GLY A 254 0.79 20.44 -5.53
CA GLY A 254 2.19 20.90 -5.49
C GLY A 254 3.02 20.48 -6.70
N VAL A 255 2.36 20.18 -7.81
CA VAL A 255 2.98 19.81 -9.09
C VAL A 255 2.89 21.00 -10.04
N GLY A 256 3.82 21.13 -10.99
CA GLY A 256 3.77 22.23 -11.95
C GLY A 256 4.62 23.45 -11.58
N SER A 257 4.37 24.56 -12.25
CA SER A 257 5.12 25.80 -12.10
C SER A 257 4.16 26.86 -11.57
N SER A 258 4.42 27.35 -10.35
CA SER A 258 3.56 28.30 -9.63
C SER A 258 3.43 29.70 -10.25
N GLN A 259 3.77 29.86 -11.53
CA GLN A 259 3.72 31.12 -12.27
C GLN A 259 2.68 31.09 -13.41
N TYR A 260 2.00 29.96 -13.60
CA TYR A 260 1.02 29.75 -14.66
C TYR A 260 -0.26 29.15 -14.08
N ASP A 261 -1.39 29.44 -14.72
CA ASP A 261 -2.68 28.87 -14.36
C ASP A 261 -2.77 27.38 -14.75
N GLU A 262 -2.77 26.49 -13.77
CA GLU A 262 -2.87 25.04 -13.93
C GLU A 262 -4.33 24.58 -13.81
N ARG A 263 -4.85 24.00 -14.88
CA ARG A 263 -6.29 23.79 -15.04
C ARG A 263 -6.64 22.41 -15.60
N SER A 264 -7.88 22.00 -15.36
CA SER A 264 -8.51 20.85 -16.01
C SER A 264 -7.72 19.55 -15.86
N PRO A 265 -7.47 19.13 -14.60
CA PRO A 265 -6.80 17.87 -14.34
C PRO A 265 -7.64 16.71 -14.87
N PHE A 266 -6.97 15.74 -15.48
CA PHE A 266 -7.49 14.41 -15.76
C PHE A 266 -6.50 13.42 -15.18
N VAL A 267 -6.98 12.36 -14.55
CA VAL A 267 -6.13 11.29 -14.02
C VAL A 267 -6.56 9.97 -14.63
N THR A 268 -5.62 9.06 -14.88
CA THR A 268 -5.98 7.70 -15.29
C THR A 268 -6.53 6.92 -14.09
N PRO A 269 -7.40 5.90 -14.29
CA PRO A 269 -8.01 5.16 -13.18
C PRO A 269 -7.03 4.50 -12.20
N ASP A 270 -5.84 4.13 -12.69
CA ASP A 270 -4.74 3.57 -11.88
C ASP A 270 -3.89 4.64 -11.17
N GLU A 271 -4.24 5.92 -11.33
CA GLU A 271 -3.45 7.08 -10.88
C GLU A 271 -2.02 7.12 -11.41
N GLY A 272 -1.72 6.35 -12.47
CA GLY A 272 -0.39 6.28 -13.08
C GLY A 272 -0.02 7.51 -13.91
N LEU A 273 -1.01 8.28 -14.36
CA LEU A 273 -0.82 9.44 -15.22
C LEU A 273 -1.87 10.52 -14.92
N MET A 274 -1.42 11.75 -14.83
CA MET A 274 -2.23 12.95 -14.82
C MET A 274 -1.94 13.79 -16.07
N LEU A 275 -2.99 14.36 -16.66
CA LEU A 275 -2.91 15.40 -17.69
C LEU A 275 -3.49 16.70 -17.11
N TYR A 276 -2.90 17.84 -17.45
CA TYR A 276 -3.45 19.14 -17.12
C TYR A 276 -3.05 20.19 -18.17
N GLY A 277 -3.85 21.24 -18.30
CA GLY A 277 -3.59 22.37 -19.18
C GLY A 277 -2.97 23.55 -18.44
N ASP A 278 -2.06 24.27 -19.09
CA ASP A 278 -1.70 25.63 -18.73
C ASP A 278 -1.62 26.52 -19.98
N GLU A 279 -1.30 27.80 -19.80
CA GLU A 279 -1.19 28.76 -20.90
C GLU A 279 -0.08 28.46 -21.94
N ARG A 280 0.79 27.47 -21.68
CA ARG A 280 1.86 26.99 -22.56
C ARG A 280 1.48 25.70 -23.31
N GLY A 281 0.41 25.01 -22.92
CA GLY A 281 -0.08 23.81 -23.59
C GLY A 281 -0.60 22.73 -22.63
N LEU A 282 -0.66 21.51 -23.14
CA LEU A 282 -1.01 20.32 -22.37
C LEU A 282 0.25 19.70 -21.74
N TRP A 283 0.15 19.32 -20.48
CA TRP A 283 1.23 18.74 -19.70
C TRP A 283 0.78 17.39 -19.14
N SER A 284 1.76 16.49 -19.02
CA SER A 284 1.60 15.18 -18.44
C SER A 284 2.46 15.04 -17.21
N ILE A 285 1.95 14.35 -16.19
CA ILE A 285 2.65 14.04 -14.97
C ILE A 285 2.39 12.58 -14.66
N LYS A 286 3.43 11.75 -14.67
CA LYS A 286 3.28 10.33 -14.33
C LYS A 286 3.43 10.13 -12.82
N HIS A 287 2.84 9.08 -12.29
CA HIS A 287 3.15 8.59 -10.96
C HIS A 287 4.40 7.71 -11.02
N ARG A 288 5.23 7.74 -9.97
CA ARG A 288 6.37 6.82 -9.86
C ARG A 288 5.85 5.37 -9.82
N SER A 289 6.28 4.55 -10.76
CA SER A 289 5.83 3.17 -10.89
C SER A 289 6.75 2.20 -10.15
N THR A 290 6.21 1.05 -9.76
CA THR A 290 7.00 -0.08 -9.25
C THR A 290 6.87 -1.24 -10.22
N LEU A 291 7.98 -1.66 -10.80
CA LEU A 291 8.07 -2.80 -11.72
C LEU A 291 8.63 -4.01 -10.98
N HIS A 292 7.95 -5.15 -11.07
CA HIS A 292 8.33 -6.39 -10.41
C HIS A 292 9.14 -7.30 -11.34
N VAL A 293 10.16 -7.96 -10.78
CA VAL A 293 11.02 -8.91 -11.50
C VAL A 293 11.11 -10.23 -10.73
N ASP A 294 10.81 -11.35 -11.36
CA ASP A 294 10.87 -12.70 -10.77
C ASP A 294 11.47 -13.68 -11.79
N THR A 295 12.71 -14.11 -11.58
CA THR A 295 13.41 -15.05 -12.50
C THR A 295 12.73 -16.42 -12.58
N SER A 296 12.05 -16.83 -11.49
CA SER A 296 11.48 -18.16 -11.33
C SER A 296 10.10 -18.30 -11.97
N ALA A 297 9.28 -17.24 -11.88
CA ALA A 297 7.87 -17.24 -12.32
C ALA A 297 7.55 -16.20 -13.41
N GLY A 298 8.43 -15.22 -13.64
CA GLY A 298 8.21 -14.10 -14.55
C GLY A 298 8.45 -14.41 -16.03
N SER A 299 8.07 -13.46 -16.88
CA SER A 299 8.24 -13.48 -18.33
C SER A 299 8.52 -12.08 -18.85
N ASP A 300 9.48 -11.92 -19.76
CA ASP A 300 9.82 -10.60 -20.35
C ASP A 300 8.78 -10.10 -21.38
N LEU A 301 7.71 -10.87 -21.58
CA LEU A 301 6.52 -10.46 -22.33
C LEU A 301 5.43 -9.84 -21.42
N ASN A 302 5.63 -9.82 -20.11
CA ASN A 302 4.69 -9.28 -19.14
C ASN A 302 4.81 -7.75 -19.03
N SER A 303 3.88 -7.10 -18.30
CA SER A 303 3.95 -5.65 -18.05
C SER A 303 4.82 -5.25 -16.85
N GLY A 304 5.10 -6.17 -15.93
CA GLY A 304 5.86 -5.90 -14.70
C GLY A 304 5.07 -5.20 -13.59
N GLU A 305 3.81 -4.84 -13.79
CA GLU A 305 3.05 -3.99 -12.84
C GLU A 305 2.71 -4.67 -11.51
N THR A 306 2.78 -6.01 -11.45
CA THR A 306 2.52 -6.79 -10.23
C THR A 306 3.45 -7.99 -10.16
N LYS A 307 3.62 -8.60 -8.97
CA LYS A 307 4.37 -9.86 -8.84
C LYS A 307 3.85 -10.97 -9.77
N GLY A 308 2.53 -11.11 -9.88
CA GLY A 308 1.90 -12.14 -10.72
C GLY A 308 2.10 -11.92 -12.23
N ASN A 309 2.50 -10.71 -12.61
CA ASN A 309 2.82 -10.32 -13.98
C ASN A 309 4.25 -9.73 -14.07
N ALA A 310 5.18 -10.26 -13.29
CA ALA A 310 6.56 -9.75 -13.22
C ALA A 310 7.35 -10.03 -14.50
N PHE A 311 8.32 -9.16 -14.80
CA PHE A 311 9.36 -9.44 -15.77
C PHE A 311 10.21 -10.62 -15.31
N LYS A 312 10.87 -11.32 -16.24
CA LYS A 312 11.78 -12.42 -15.89
C LYS A 312 13.16 -11.89 -15.54
N THR A 313 13.64 -10.88 -16.27
CA THR A 313 15.00 -10.33 -16.13
C THR A 313 14.98 -8.93 -15.54
N ILE A 314 16.05 -8.59 -14.81
CA ILE A 314 16.21 -7.25 -14.23
C ILE A 314 16.42 -6.25 -15.36
N GLN A 315 17.22 -6.61 -16.37
CA GLN A 315 17.50 -5.73 -17.50
C GLN A 315 16.21 -5.33 -18.24
N LYS A 316 15.27 -6.26 -18.45
CA LYS A 316 14.00 -5.95 -19.12
C LYS A 316 13.20 -4.91 -18.33
N ALA A 317 13.14 -5.01 -17.02
CA ALA A 317 12.46 -4.03 -16.19
C ALA A 317 13.14 -2.65 -16.24
N ILE A 318 14.47 -2.59 -16.30
CA ILE A 318 15.20 -1.32 -16.46
C ILE A 318 14.93 -0.71 -17.84
N GLU A 319 14.86 -1.51 -18.91
CA GLU A 319 14.52 -1.02 -20.25
C GLU A 319 13.15 -0.32 -20.26
N GLU A 320 12.17 -0.86 -19.54
CA GLU A 320 10.80 -0.33 -19.43
C GLU A 320 10.66 0.80 -18.38
N ALA A 321 11.53 0.84 -17.37
CA ALA A 321 11.47 1.86 -16.31
C ALA A 321 11.79 3.27 -16.82
N GLU A 322 11.18 4.28 -16.21
CA GLU A 322 11.51 5.69 -16.41
C GLU A 322 12.22 6.27 -15.19
N ASN A 323 12.95 7.38 -15.37
CA ASN A 323 13.67 8.06 -14.29
C ASN A 323 12.74 8.27 -13.08
N GLY A 324 13.12 7.73 -11.93
CA GLY A 324 12.46 7.78 -10.61
C GLY A 324 11.55 6.59 -10.29
N ASP A 325 11.44 5.61 -11.21
CA ASP A 325 10.71 4.37 -10.97
C ASP A 325 11.50 3.47 -10.03
N THR A 326 10.80 2.50 -9.45
CA THR A 326 11.39 1.44 -8.65
C THR A 326 11.30 0.10 -9.39
N VAL A 327 12.43 -0.57 -9.59
CA VAL A 327 12.51 -1.97 -10.03
C VAL A 327 12.66 -2.84 -8.78
N LEU A 328 11.60 -3.57 -8.43
CA LEU A 328 11.49 -4.42 -7.26
C LEU A 328 11.75 -5.89 -7.62
N VAL A 329 12.89 -6.43 -7.18
CA VAL A 329 13.41 -7.74 -7.62
C VAL A 329 13.17 -8.82 -6.58
N TRP A 330 12.46 -9.88 -6.95
CA TRP A 330 12.15 -11.01 -6.06
C TRP A 330 13.36 -11.95 -5.88
N PRO A 331 13.40 -12.73 -4.78
CA PRO A 331 14.51 -13.64 -4.51
C PRO A 331 14.76 -14.61 -5.67
N GLY A 332 16.03 -14.80 -6.03
CA GLY A 332 16.44 -15.68 -7.11
C GLY A 332 17.85 -15.37 -7.59
N GLU A 333 18.39 -16.25 -8.44
CA GLU A 333 19.68 -16.04 -9.10
C GLU A 333 19.47 -15.51 -10.52
N TYR A 334 19.98 -14.32 -10.76
CA TYR A 334 19.89 -13.56 -12.01
C TYR A 334 21.26 -13.60 -12.68
N SER A 335 21.36 -14.46 -13.70
CA SER A 335 22.58 -14.61 -14.50
C SER A 335 22.54 -13.69 -15.71
N GLU A 336 22.76 -12.40 -15.49
CA GLU A 336 22.70 -11.34 -16.50
C GLU A 336 23.62 -10.17 -16.14
N THR A 337 23.84 -9.26 -17.10
CA THR A 337 24.44 -7.95 -16.83
C THR A 337 23.32 -6.94 -16.66
N VAL A 338 23.37 -6.16 -15.58
CA VAL A 338 22.39 -5.12 -15.22
C VAL A 338 22.98 -3.75 -15.53
N ASP A 339 22.58 -3.17 -16.66
CA ASP A 339 22.94 -1.84 -17.13
C ASP A 339 21.82 -0.85 -16.83
N PHE A 340 22.13 0.24 -16.12
CA PHE A 340 21.18 1.27 -15.72
C PHE A 340 20.76 2.22 -16.86
N LEU A 341 21.44 2.18 -18.02
CA LEU A 341 21.08 2.96 -19.21
C LEU A 341 20.99 4.49 -18.97
N GLY A 342 21.71 5.02 -17.98
CA GLY A 342 21.68 6.44 -17.64
C GLY A 342 20.45 6.86 -16.83
N LYS A 343 19.63 5.89 -16.39
CA LYS A 343 18.34 6.17 -15.75
C LYS A 343 18.47 6.38 -14.24
N ALA A 344 17.81 7.43 -13.75
CA ALA A 344 17.73 7.79 -12.34
C ALA A 344 16.67 6.93 -11.60
N ILE A 345 16.84 5.60 -11.58
CA ILE A 345 15.88 4.64 -11.02
C ILE A 345 16.39 3.99 -9.74
N THR A 346 15.48 3.42 -8.94
CA THR A 346 15.83 2.61 -7.77
C THR A 346 15.64 1.13 -8.08
N VAL A 347 16.71 0.34 -8.06
CA VAL A 347 16.66 -1.13 -8.16
C VAL A 347 16.86 -1.71 -6.75
N LYS A 348 15.89 -2.45 -6.23
CA LYS A 348 15.97 -2.98 -4.86
C LYS A 348 15.34 -4.37 -4.70
N ALA A 349 15.76 -5.11 -3.69
CA ALA A 349 15.15 -6.40 -3.33
C ALA A 349 13.70 -6.25 -2.87
N ALA A 350 12.86 -7.23 -3.20
CA ALA A 350 11.47 -7.38 -2.75
C ALA A 350 11.34 -8.12 -1.41
N GLY A 351 12.42 -8.73 -0.94
CA GLY A 351 12.45 -9.62 0.23
C GLY A 351 13.88 -10.11 0.46
N ASP A 352 14.05 -11.43 0.54
CA ASP A 352 15.38 -12.07 0.64
C ASP A 352 16.29 -11.59 -0.50
N PRO A 353 17.58 -11.26 -0.27
CA PRO A 353 18.43 -10.66 -1.27
C PRO A 353 18.58 -11.51 -2.54
N PRO A 354 18.14 -11.01 -3.71
CA PRO A 354 18.44 -11.64 -4.98
C PRO A 354 19.94 -11.60 -5.29
N VAL A 355 20.38 -12.59 -6.06
CA VAL A 355 21.76 -12.80 -6.44
C VAL A 355 21.97 -12.37 -7.89
N ILE A 356 22.90 -11.45 -8.15
CA ILE A 356 23.31 -11.07 -9.51
C ILE A 356 24.67 -11.71 -9.80
N SER A 357 24.79 -12.35 -10.96
CA SER A 357 26.06 -12.89 -11.45
C SER A 357 26.19 -12.76 -12.96
N SER A 358 27.40 -12.44 -13.44
CA SER A 358 27.72 -12.37 -14.87
C SER A 358 29.14 -12.92 -15.10
N PRO A 359 29.30 -14.26 -15.17
CA PRO A 359 30.61 -14.89 -15.29
C PRO A 359 31.38 -14.41 -16.52
N GLY A 360 32.59 -13.86 -16.30
CA GLY A 360 33.44 -13.34 -17.36
C GLY A 360 33.05 -11.95 -17.88
N SER A 361 32.12 -11.25 -17.23
CA SER A 361 31.66 -9.90 -17.58
C SER A 361 31.41 -9.05 -16.32
N VAL A 362 30.77 -7.89 -16.50
CA VAL A 362 30.30 -6.99 -15.44
C VAL A 362 28.91 -7.44 -14.97
N ALA A 363 28.70 -7.55 -13.66
CA ALA A 363 27.38 -7.84 -13.09
C ALA A 363 26.47 -6.59 -13.07
N VAL A 364 26.92 -5.50 -12.47
CA VAL A 364 26.17 -4.22 -12.44
C VAL A 364 26.97 -3.11 -13.12
N TRP A 365 26.37 -2.45 -14.10
CA TRP A 365 27.04 -1.51 -14.97
C TRP A 365 26.42 -0.11 -14.90
N PHE A 366 27.24 0.88 -14.55
CA PHE A 366 26.94 2.31 -14.62
C PHE A 366 27.93 2.95 -15.60
N PHE A 367 27.46 3.19 -16.84
CA PHE A 367 28.31 3.60 -17.96
C PHE A 367 27.83 4.87 -18.67
N HIS A 368 26.56 5.26 -18.47
CA HIS A 368 25.89 6.26 -19.28
C HIS A 368 25.79 7.62 -18.57
N GLY A 369 26.59 7.85 -17.52
CA GLY A 369 26.60 9.09 -16.75
C GLY A 369 25.56 9.11 -15.64
N GLU A 370 25.26 7.95 -15.05
CA GLU A 370 24.31 7.79 -13.97
C GLU A 370 24.69 8.65 -12.75
N GLY A 371 23.73 9.42 -12.23
CA GLY A 371 23.89 10.22 -11.01
C GLY A 371 23.45 9.48 -9.74
N ARG A 372 23.50 10.18 -8.59
CA ARG A 372 23.17 9.63 -7.26
C ARG A 372 21.73 9.11 -7.13
N ASP A 373 20.85 9.52 -8.03
CA ASP A 373 19.47 9.03 -8.09
C ASP A 373 19.31 7.68 -8.80
N SER A 374 20.39 7.15 -9.38
CA SER A 374 20.48 5.77 -9.86
C SER A 374 20.98 4.91 -8.70
N LYS A 375 20.09 4.09 -8.13
CA LYS A 375 20.30 3.43 -6.85
C LYS A 375 20.17 1.91 -6.98
N ILE A 376 21.06 1.18 -6.30
CA ILE A 376 20.94 -0.27 -6.13
C ILE A 376 21.08 -0.67 -4.66
N SER A 377 20.18 -1.52 -4.17
CA SER A 377 20.17 -1.93 -2.76
C SER A 377 19.71 -3.35 -2.48
N ASN A 378 20.32 -3.98 -1.47
CA ASN A 378 19.96 -5.31 -0.95
C ASN A 378 20.18 -6.47 -1.92
N PHE A 379 21.31 -6.48 -2.64
CA PHE A 379 21.69 -7.58 -3.54
C PHE A 379 22.96 -8.29 -3.06
N ILE A 380 23.04 -9.57 -3.38
CA ILE A 380 24.31 -10.31 -3.40
C ILE A 380 24.87 -10.25 -4.82
N VAL A 381 26.09 -9.78 -5.01
CA VAL A 381 26.76 -9.68 -6.32
C VAL A 381 27.99 -10.56 -6.31
N LYS A 382 28.02 -11.61 -7.16
CA LYS A 382 29.09 -12.63 -7.10
C LYS A 382 29.54 -13.18 -8.44
N GLY A 383 30.70 -13.82 -8.44
CA GLY A 383 31.17 -14.70 -9.51
C GLY A 383 31.42 -13.99 -10.85
N SER A 384 31.64 -12.68 -10.83
CA SER A 384 31.76 -11.83 -12.03
C SER A 384 33.17 -11.28 -12.18
N SER A 385 33.54 -10.81 -13.37
CA SER A 385 34.84 -10.12 -13.55
C SER A 385 34.85 -8.77 -12.82
N TYR A 386 33.73 -8.06 -12.86
CA TYR A 386 33.50 -6.88 -12.04
C TYR A 386 32.13 -7.04 -11.37
N GLY A 387 32.07 -6.92 -10.04
CA GLY A 387 30.81 -6.90 -9.32
C GLY A 387 30.00 -5.66 -9.72
N VAL A 388 30.58 -4.48 -9.51
CA VAL A 388 30.04 -3.20 -9.97
C VAL A 388 31.10 -2.43 -10.74
N PHE A 389 30.76 -1.93 -11.92
CA PHE A 389 31.63 -1.10 -12.74
C PHE A 389 31.00 0.28 -13.00
N CYS A 390 31.71 1.34 -12.61
CA CYS A 390 31.29 2.73 -12.79
C CYS A 390 32.28 3.47 -13.71
N LEU A 391 31.78 4.05 -14.81
CA LEU A 391 32.56 4.90 -15.70
C LEU A 391 31.93 6.29 -15.80
N SER A 392 32.68 7.33 -15.42
CA SER A 392 32.18 8.73 -15.40
C SER A 392 30.80 8.90 -14.74
N SER A 393 30.49 8.04 -13.76
CA SER A 393 29.15 7.90 -13.15
C SER A 393 29.25 7.89 -11.63
N SER A 394 28.24 8.42 -10.96
CA SER A 394 28.19 8.64 -9.50
C SER A 394 26.91 8.07 -8.87
N PRO A 395 26.61 6.76 -9.06
CA PRO A 395 25.40 6.12 -8.52
C PRO A 395 25.42 6.01 -7.00
N THR A 396 24.28 5.62 -6.42
CA THR A 396 24.20 5.19 -5.02
C THR A 396 24.18 3.66 -4.94
N ILE A 397 25.18 3.09 -4.26
CA ILE A 397 25.36 1.66 -4.04
C ILE A 397 25.27 1.43 -2.54
N ASN A 398 24.20 0.80 -2.08
CA ASN A 398 23.99 0.61 -0.65
C ASN A 398 23.57 -0.81 -0.30
N ASN A 399 23.96 -1.30 0.89
CA ASN A 399 23.51 -2.60 1.40
C ASN A 399 23.74 -3.75 0.41
N LEU A 400 24.92 -3.80 -0.22
CA LEU A 400 25.29 -4.90 -1.10
C LEU A 400 26.26 -5.85 -0.40
N THR A 401 26.15 -7.14 -0.69
CA THR A 401 27.20 -8.13 -0.38
C THR A 401 27.89 -8.51 -1.70
N ILE A 402 29.06 -7.94 -1.96
CA ILE A 402 29.85 -8.09 -3.19
C ILE A 402 30.99 -9.06 -2.94
N VAL A 403 30.84 -10.30 -3.37
CA VAL A 403 31.70 -11.41 -2.95
C VAL A 403 32.14 -12.32 -4.08
N ASN A 404 33.34 -12.90 -4.01
CA ASN A 404 33.83 -13.86 -5.00
C ASN A 404 33.83 -13.33 -6.44
N ASN A 405 34.13 -12.04 -6.64
CA ASN A 405 34.36 -11.46 -7.97
C ASN A 405 35.86 -11.35 -8.24
N ASP A 406 36.27 -11.08 -9.48
CA ASP A 406 37.66 -10.69 -9.73
C ASP A 406 37.93 -9.30 -9.14
N THR A 407 37.12 -8.28 -9.46
CA THR A 407 37.09 -7.01 -8.72
C THR A 407 35.70 -6.76 -8.15
N GLY A 408 35.60 -6.30 -6.89
CA GLY A 408 34.35 -5.94 -6.26
C GLY A 408 33.70 -4.72 -6.92
N ILE A 409 34.23 -3.52 -6.66
CA ILE A 409 33.81 -2.26 -7.28
C ILE A 409 34.98 -1.63 -8.03
N TRP A 410 34.77 -1.27 -9.30
CA TRP A 410 35.74 -0.51 -10.09
C TRP A 410 35.12 0.82 -10.56
N ALA A 411 35.70 1.94 -10.14
CA ALA A 411 35.35 3.28 -10.58
C ALA A 411 36.47 3.87 -11.45
N ALA A 412 36.10 4.35 -12.64
CA ALA A 412 37.03 4.89 -13.63
C ALA A 412 36.57 6.24 -14.19
N GLU A 413 37.53 6.98 -14.78
CA GLU A 413 37.30 8.23 -15.51
C GLU A 413 36.55 9.32 -14.71
N GLY A 414 36.86 9.45 -13.41
CA GLY A 414 36.23 10.46 -12.55
C GLY A 414 34.85 10.06 -12.00
N ALA A 415 34.47 8.78 -12.13
CA ALA A 415 33.38 8.20 -11.38
C ALA A 415 33.56 8.41 -9.88
N ASP A 416 32.46 8.74 -9.19
CA ASP A 416 32.42 8.98 -7.74
C ASP A 416 31.12 8.39 -7.17
N PRO A 417 30.99 7.05 -7.09
CA PRO A 417 29.81 6.40 -6.53
C PRO A 417 29.72 6.63 -5.01
N LEU A 418 28.49 6.74 -4.47
CA LEU A 418 28.25 6.61 -3.03
C LEU A 418 28.24 5.13 -2.69
N VAL A 419 29.19 4.64 -1.90
CA VAL A 419 29.23 3.24 -1.46
C VAL A 419 29.07 3.18 0.04
N GLU A 420 27.92 2.69 0.52
CA GLU A 420 27.59 2.67 1.95
C GLU A 420 26.96 1.34 2.40
N ASN A 421 27.17 0.93 3.65
CA ASN A 421 26.56 -0.26 4.24
C ASN A 421 26.85 -1.55 3.46
N CYS A 422 27.95 -1.62 2.71
CA CYS A 422 28.27 -2.75 1.87
C CYS A 422 29.23 -3.71 2.56
N ILE A 423 29.24 -4.97 2.15
CA ILE A 423 30.28 -5.94 2.48
C ILE A 423 30.95 -6.36 1.19
N LEU A 424 32.26 -6.16 1.09
CA LEU A 424 33.10 -6.56 -0.03
C LEU A 424 34.11 -7.57 0.50
N TRP A 425 34.05 -8.81 0.02
CA TRP A 425 34.86 -9.89 0.60
C TRP A 425 35.20 -10.98 -0.42
N ASP A 426 36.39 -11.58 -0.30
CA ASP A 426 36.88 -12.62 -1.24
C ASP A 426 36.86 -12.15 -2.72
N ASN A 427 37.11 -10.86 -2.98
CA ASN A 427 37.31 -10.36 -4.35
C ASN A 427 38.80 -10.46 -4.72
N VAL A 428 39.13 -11.08 -5.85
CA VAL A 428 40.49 -11.58 -6.13
C VAL A 428 41.54 -10.48 -6.29
N SER A 429 41.21 -9.44 -7.05
CA SER A 429 42.13 -8.38 -7.46
C SER A 429 42.03 -7.14 -6.57
N ALA A 430 40.82 -6.76 -6.18
CA ALA A 430 40.54 -5.66 -5.24
C ALA A 430 39.07 -5.70 -4.81
N ASP A 431 38.80 -5.32 -3.56
CA ASP A 431 37.43 -5.04 -3.12
C ASP A 431 36.88 -3.76 -3.75
N ILE A 432 37.67 -2.69 -3.72
CA ILE A 432 37.29 -1.40 -4.30
C ILE A 432 38.51 -0.75 -4.97
N TYR A 433 38.32 -0.27 -6.20
CA TYR A 433 39.33 0.45 -6.95
C TYR A 433 38.77 1.76 -7.52
N GLY A 434 39.44 2.87 -7.23
CA GLY A 434 39.07 4.18 -7.77
C GLY A 434 37.86 4.87 -7.12
N ALA A 435 37.33 4.34 -6.03
CA ALA A 435 36.23 4.91 -5.25
C ALA A 435 36.49 4.78 -3.73
N GLU A 436 35.75 5.55 -2.94
CA GLU A 436 35.72 5.47 -1.47
C GLU A 436 34.41 4.80 -1.01
N CYS A 437 34.42 4.27 0.21
CA CYS A 437 33.21 3.78 0.87
C CYS A 437 33.15 4.25 2.33
N SER A 438 31.95 4.33 2.88
CA SER A 438 31.67 4.57 4.30
C SER A 438 30.82 3.45 4.87
N TYR A 439 30.92 3.22 6.17
CA TYR A 439 30.13 2.23 6.90
C TYR A 439 30.07 0.86 6.20
N SER A 440 31.21 0.41 5.67
CA SER A 440 31.30 -0.81 4.88
C SER A 440 32.38 -1.75 5.41
N CYS A 441 32.19 -3.05 5.20
CA CYS A 441 33.14 -4.09 5.63
C CYS A 441 33.93 -4.58 4.41
N THR A 442 35.27 -4.45 4.43
CA THR A 442 36.15 -4.79 3.30
C THR A 442 37.33 -5.66 3.76
N GLU A 443 37.77 -6.62 2.94
CA GLU A 443 38.98 -7.43 3.17
C GLU A 443 40.24 -6.60 2.91
N ASP A 444 40.24 -5.79 1.86
CA ASP A 444 41.24 -4.77 1.64
C ASP A 444 41.04 -3.63 2.66
N ALA A 445 42.12 -3.13 3.28
CA ALA A 445 42.02 -2.06 4.26
C ALA A 445 41.69 -0.72 3.57
N VAL A 446 40.41 -0.36 3.52
CA VAL A 446 39.91 0.89 2.94
C VAL A 446 39.67 1.92 4.04
N THR A 447 40.41 3.03 4.00
CA THR A 447 40.20 4.14 4.92
C THR A 447 38.88 4.84 4.62
N GLY A 448 38.04 5.06 5.64
CA GLY A 448 36.76 5.74 5.50
C GLY A 448 35.99 5.76 6.82
N LEU A 449 34.98 6.61 6.92
CA LEU A 449 34.16 6.73 8.13
C LEU A 449 33.39 5.43 8.37
N GLY A 450 33.58 4.81 9.54
CA GLY A 450 32.81 3.64 9.94
C GLY A 450 33.12 2.34 9.20
N ASN A 451 34.19 2.29 8.39
CA ASN A 451 34.58 1.07 7.70
C ASN A 451 35.20 0.04 8.66
N ILE A 452 34.97 -1.23 8.35
CA ILE A 452 35.46 -2.38 9.10
C ILE A 452 36.38 -3.20 8.18
N ASN A 453 37.53 -3.60 8.70
CA ASN A 453 38.48 -4.49 8.02
C ASN A 453 38.69 -5.75 8.86
N GLU A 454 37.60 -6.48 9.06
CA GLU A 454 37.55 -7.72 9.83
C GLU A 454 36.63 -8.69 9.10
N TYR A 455 36.89 -10.00 9.24
CA TYR A 455 36.08 -11.01 8.58
C TYR A 455 34.60 -10.82 8.95
N PRO A 456 33.67 -10.73 7.98
CA PRO A 456 32.28 -10.42 8.24
C PRO A 456 31.54 -11.55 8.95
N LEU A 457 32.17 -12.72 9.16
CA LEU A 457 31.54 -13.86 9.83
C LEU A 457 30.25 -14.28 9.12
N PHE A 458 30.35 -14.64 7.84
CA PHE A 458 29.24 -15.23 7.10
C PHE A 458 28.92 -16.64 7.61
N ALA A 459 27.65 -17.02 7.59
CA ALA A 459 27.19 -18.27 8.16
C ALA A 459 27.69 -19.53 7.44
N ASP A 460 27.51 -19.59 6.11
CA ASP A 460 28.02 -20.67 5.28
C ASP A 460 28.21 -20.16 3.84
N PRO A 461 29.27 -19.37 3.57
CA PRO A 461 29.50 -18.79 2.26
C PRO A 461 29.70 -19.85 1.16
N ALA A 462 30.15 -21.06 1.52
CA ALA A 462 30.27 -22.18 0.59
C ALA A 462 28.91 -22.70 0.09
N LYS A 463 27.86 -22.54 0.90
CA LYS A 463 26.46 -22.78 0.52
C LYS A 463 25.71 -21.52 0.11
N GLN A 464 26.41 -20.40 -0.06
CA GLN A 464 25.83 -19.08 -0.40
C GLN A 464 24.94 -18.49 0.71
N ASP A 465 25.11 -18.94 1.95
CA ASP A 465 24.47 -18.34 3.11
C ASP A 465 25.36 -17.21 3.64
N PHE A 466 25.12 -16.01 3.10
CA PHE A 466 25.84 -14.78 3.44
C PHE A 466 25.18 -13.99 4.58
N HIS A 467 24.25 -14.60 5.33
CA HIS A 467 23.79 -14.00 6.57
C HIS A 467 24.96 -13.86 7.55
N LEU A 468 24.92 -12.81 8.37
CA LEU A 468 25.92 -12.56 9.40
C LEU A 468 25.68 -13.50 10.59
N LEU A 469 26.72 -14.16 11.10
CA LEU A 469 26.60 -14.97 12.31
C LEU A 469 26.11 -14.10 13.49
N SER A 470 25.19 -14.63 14.29
CA SER A 470 24.67 -13.94 15.47
C SER A 470 24.37 -14.90 16.60
N GLU A 471 24.93 -14.62 17.77
CA GLU A 471 24.57 -15.31 19.03
C GLU A 471 23.13 -15.00 19.48
N ALA A 472 22.55 -13.89 19.03
CA ALA A 472 21.17 -13.49 19.33
C ALA A 472 20.13 -14.07 18.37
N GLY A 473 20.59 -14.54 17.21
CA GLY A 473 19.75 -15.20 16.23
C GLY A 473 20.00 -14.71 14.81
N ARG A 474 20.18 -15.65 13.90
CA ARG A 474 20.32 -15.44 12.47
C ARG A 474 19.23 -16.21 11.74
N PHE A 475 18.71 -15.64 10.66
CA PHE A 475 17.75 -16.32 9.81
C PHE A 475 18.45 -17.40 8.96
N LEU A 476 17.91 -18.62 9.00
CA LEU A 476 18.32 -19.75 8.18
C LEU A 476 17.15 -20.08 7.22
N PRO A 477 17.29 -19.81 5.91
CA PRO A 477 16.25 -20.16 4.93
C PRO A 477 15.90 -21.65 4.95
N ALA A 478 14.64 -21.97 4.70
CA ALA A 478 14.17 -23.36 4.66
C ALA A 478 14.80 -24.12 3.48
N ASP A 479 15.10 -25.42 3.67
CA ASP A 479 15.42 -26.30 2.55
C ASP A 479 14.27 -26.26 1.54
N PRO A 480 14.51 -26.05 0.23
CA PRO A 480 13.48 -26.08 -0.80
C PRO A 480 12.57 -27.32 -0.77
N ASN A 481 13.03 -28.44 -0.22
CA ASN A 481 12.24 -29.68 -0.04
C ASN A 481 11.40 -29.71 1.25
N SER A 482 11.70 -28.81 2.19
CA SER A 482 10.94 -28.55 3.42
C SER A 482 10.13 -27.25 3.35
N TYR A 483 10.24 -26.54 2.23
CA TYR A 483 9.55 -25.29 1.93
C TYR A 483 8.06 -25.55 1.80
N GLY A 484 7.27 -24.88 2.63
CA GLY A 484 5.83 -25.10 2.69
C GLY A 484 5.31 -25.25 4.10
N TRP A 485 4.02 -25.57 4.20
CA TRP A 485 3.35 -25.75 5.47
C TRP A 485 3.94 -26.93 6.26
N GLN A 486 4.21 -26.69 7.54
CA GLN A 486 4.76 -27.68 8.46
C GLN A 486 3.69 -28.66 8.98
N THR A 487 4.09 -29.54 9.90
CA THR A 487 3.11 -30.37 10.62
C THR A 487 2.29 -29.48 11.56
N PRO A 488 0.95 -29.55 11.51
CA PRO A 488 0.08 -28.81 12.42
C PRO A 488 0.36 -29.08 13.91
N GLN A 489 0.45 -28.00 14.69
CA GLN A 489 0.62 -28.01 16.14
C GLN A 489 -0.73 -27.86 16.83
N PHE A 490 -0.98 -28.66 17.88
CA PHE A 490 -2.22 -28.64 18.65
C PHE A 490 -2.12 -27.67 19.84
N HIS A 491 -3.16 -26.86 20.06
CA HIS A 491 -3.25 -25.88 21.14
C HIS A 491 -4.32 -26.29 22.18
N PRO A 492 -3.97 -27.13 23.18
CA PRO A 492 -4.90 -27.58 24.21
C PRO A 492 -5.36 -26.48 25.17
N GLU A 493 -4.61 -25.38 25.29
CA GLU A 493 -4.88 -24.26 26.20
C GLU A 493 -6.24 -23.56 25.94
N PHE A 494 -6.77 -23.67 24.72
CA PHE A 494 -8.08 -23.11 24.39
C PHE A 494 -9.25 -24.02 24.81
N ASN A 495 -8.99 -25.31 25.01
CA ASN A 495 -10.01 -26.25 25.47
C ASN A 495 -10.31 -26.02 26.96
N ASP A 496 -11.45 -26.51 27.47
CA ASP A 496 -11.69 -26.49 28.92
C ASP A 496 -11.04 -27.69 29.64
N GLU A 497 -11.10 -27.67 30.97
CA GLU A 497 -10.57 -28.73 31.85
C GLU A 497 -11.21 -30.11 31.61
N TYR A 498 -12.36 -30.18 30.94
CA TYR A 498 -13.09 -31.41 30.62
C TYR A 498 -12.81 -31.90 29.19
N GLY A 499 -12.00 -31.17 28.41
CA GLY A 499 -11.66 -31.50 27.03
C GLY A 499 -12.70 -31.06 26.00
N ASN A 500 -13.62 -30.16 26.34
CA ASN A 500 -14.51 -29.54 25.35
C ASN A 500 -13.69 -28.63 24.42
N ALA A 501 -13.69 -28.98 23.14
CA ALA A 501 -12.86 -28.36 22.13
C ALA A 501 -13.26 -26.91 21.83
N ALA A 502 -12.28 -26.01 21.82
CA ALA A 502 -12.43 -24.69 21.22
C ALA A 502 -12.55 -24.78 19.69
N THR A 503 -13.35 -23.90 19.10
CA THR A 503 -13.63 -23.92 17.65
C THR A 503 -13.71 -22.52 17.04
N GLU A 504 -13.43 -22.44 15.74
CA GLU A 504 -13.51 -21.24 14.90
C GLU A 504 -12.76 -20.03 15.51
N PRO A 505 -11.44 -20.13 15.72
CA PRO A 505 -10.66 -19.02 16.23
C PRO A 505 -10.65 -17.88 15.22
N CYS A 506 -10.48 -16.67 15.73
CA CYS A 506 -10.30 -15.44 14.98
C CYS A 506 -9.24 -14.61 15.67
N PHE A 507 -8.19 -14.24 14.95
CA PHE A 507 -7.04 -13.50 15.48
C PHE A 507 -7.04 -12.07 14.95
N THR A 508 -6.48 -11.16 15.74
CA THR A 508 -6.04 -9.84 15.26
C THR A 508 -4.76 -10.00 14.43
N ASP A 509 -4.47 -9.10 13.49
CA ASP A 509 -3.28 -9.22 12.61
C ASP A 509 -1.95 -9.13 13.38
N ASP A 510 -1.95 -8.52 14.56
CA ASP A 510 -0.81 -8.55 15.48
C ASP A 510 -0.56 -9.94 16.09
N GLY A 511 -1.50 -10.88 15.97
CA GLY A 511 -1.42 -12.23 16.52
C GLY A 511 -1.45 -12.28 18.06
N LEU A 512 -1.76 -11.18 18.73
CA LEU A 512 -1.72 -11.06 20.20
C LEU A 512 -3.07 -11.30 20.86
N THR A 513 -4.16 -11.24 20.10
CA THR A 513 -5.52 -11.47 20.61
C THR A 513 -6.23 -12.50 19.76
N VAL A 514 -6.91 -13.43 20.43
CA VAL A 514 -7.75 -14.44 19.79
C VAL A 514 -9.13 -14.45 20.41
N VAL A 515 -10.14 -14.53 19.55
CA VAL A 515 -11.53 -14.79 19.94
C VAL A 515 -11.95 -16.12 19.36
N PHE A 516 -12.56 -16.97 20.18
CA PHE A 516 -12.95 -18.33 19.77
C PHE A 516 -14.19 -18.80 20.54
N HIS A 517 -14.73 -19.96 20.17
CA HIS A 517 -15.94 -20.49 20.80
C HIS A 517 -15.69 -21.76 21.56
N ARG A 518 -16.36 -21.87 22.70
CA ARG A 518 -16.33 -23.07 23.54
C ARG A 518 -17.71 -23.32 24.12
N TYR A 519 -18.08 -24.60 24.24
CA TYR A 519 -19.31 -24.98 24.94
C TYR A 519 -19.12 -24.77 26.44
N VAL A 520 -20.08 -24.11 27.09
CA VAL A 520 -20.07 -23.86 28.53
C VAL A 520 -21.19 -24.68 29.15
N GLU A 521 -20.84 -25.73 29.87
CA GLU A 521 -21.79 -26.69 30.44
C GLU A 521 -22.75 -26.04 31.44
N SER A 522 -22.28 -25.11 32.28
CA SER A 522 -23.12 -24.40 33.24
C SER A 522 -24.19 -23.51 32.59
N LEU A 523 -23.96 -23.07 31.35
CA LEU A 523 -24.89 -22.26 30.55
C LEU A 523 -25.64 -23.09 29.50
N GLN A 524 -25.27 -24.37 29.33
CA GLN A 524 -25.79 -25.30 28.33
C GLN A 524 -25.74 -24.76 26.89
N LYS A 525 -24.73 -23.95 26.56
CA LYS A 525 -24.60 -23.31 25.23
C LYS A 525 -23.17 -22.98 24.84
N THR A 526 -22.97 -22.67 23.56
CA THR A 526 -21.69 -22.19 23.02
C THR A 526 -21.54 -20.69 23.27
N CYS A 527 -20.40 -20.31 23.86
CA CYS A 527 -20.07 -18.94 24.24
C CYS A 527 -18.79 -18.44 23.57
N LEU A 528 -18.64 -17.11 23.51
CA LEU A 528 -17.44 -16.44 23.01
C LEU A 528 -16.42 -16.30 24.14
N PHE A 529 -15.16 -16.61 23.85
CA PHE A 529 -14.02 -16.40 24.72
C PHE A 529 -12.99 -15.51 24.02
N GLU A 530 -12.30 -14.67 24.79
CA GLU A 530 -11.16 -13.86 24.37
C GLU A 530 -9.92 -14.33 25.13
N ALA A 531 -8.78 -14.47 24.47
CA ALA A 531 -7.49 -14.71 25.12
C ALA A 531 -6.42 -13.78 24.53
N ARG A 532 -5.47 -13.36 25.38
CA ARG A 532 -4.43 -12.39 25.06
C ARG A 532 -3.05 -12.94 25.40
N ARG A 533 -2.01 -12.36 24.81
CA ARG A 533 -0.60 -12.61 25.15
C ARG A 533 0.21 -11.35 24.91
N SER A 534 1.30 -11.18 25.65
CA SER A 534 2.19 -10.02 25.48
C SER A 534 3.13 -10.14 24.30
N ASP A 535 3.40 -11.36 23.83
CA ASP A 535 4.31 -11.64 22.72
C ASP A 535 3.83 -12.88 21.93
N VAL A 536 4.15 -12.92 20.64
CA VAL A 536 3.66 -13.94 19.70
C VAL A 536 4.28 -15.33 19.89
N ASP A 537 5.39 -15.42 20.61
CA ASP A 537 6.04 -16.68 20.96
C ASP A 537 5.65 -17.18 22.35
N GLN A 538 4.91 -16.36 23.11
CA GLN A 538 4.38 -16.74 24.41
C GLN A 538 3.04 -17.47 24.30
N THR A 539 2.76 -18.28 25.32
CA THR A 539 1.45 -18.91 25.52
C THR A 539 0.39 -17.83 25.80
N PHE A 540 -0.84 -18.08 25.34
CA PHE A 540 -1.97 -17.24 25.70
C PHE A 540 -2.24 -17.30 27.20
N GLU A 541 -2.66 -16.16 27.74
CA GLU A 541 -3.27 -16.06 29.06
C GLU A 541 -4.56 -16.89 29.12
N GLU A 542 -5.04 -17.16 30.34
CA GLU A 542 -6.27 -17.92 30.56
C GLU A 542 -7.45 -17.27 29.83
N PRO A 543 -8.18 -18.02 28.96
CA PRO A 543 -9.25 -17.44 28.18
C PRO A 543 -10.43 -16.92 29.02
N GLU A 544 -10.81 -15.67 28.79
CA GLU A 544 -11.90 -15.00 29.48
C GLU A 544 -13.22 -15.12 28.71
N LEU A 545 -14.32 -15.37 29.43
CA LEU A 545 -15.66 -15.43 28.85
C LEU A 545 -16.16 -14.02 28.50
N ILE A 546 -16.51 -13.76 27.24
CA ILE A 546 -17.21 -12.53 26.83
C ILE A 546 -18.68 -12.67 27.23
N SER A 547 -18.94 -12.42 28.52
CA SER A 547 -20.21 -12.74 29.17
C SER A 547 -21.38 -11.91 28.63
N GLU A 548 -21.12 -10.65 28.28
CA GLU A 548 -22.09 -9.67 27.82
C GLU A 548 -22.72 -10.04 26.49
N LEU A 549 -21.93 -10.55 25.53
CA LEU A 549 -22.46 -11.04 24.25
C LEU A 549 -22.99 -12.48 24.38
N SER A 550 -22.30 -13.32 25.17
CA SER A 550 -22.65 -14.73 25.32
C SER A 550 -24.00 -14.95 26.00
N GLN A 551 -24.45 -14.03 26.86
CA GLN A 551 -25.75 -14.14 27.53
C GLN A 551 -26.94 -13.79 26.62
N MET A 552 -26.73 -12.93 25.62
CA MET A 552 -27.81 -12.40 24.76
C MET A 552 -28.36 -13.40 23.74
N PHE A 553 -27.57 -14.43 23.37
CA PHE A 553 -27.93 -15.35 22.29
C PHE A 553 -27.86 -16.82 22.71
N TYR A 554 -28.53 -17.69 21.94
CA TYR A 554 -28.52 -19.14 22.15
C TYR A 554 -27.20 -19.80 21.72
N SER A 555 -26.52 -19.21 20.74
CA SER A 555 -25.15 -19.54 20.34
C SER A 555 -24.52 -18.30 19.72
N SER A 556 -23.26 -18.04 20.06
CA SER A 556 -22.46 -16.97 19.47
C SER A 556 -21.19 -17.56 18.88
N LYS A 557 -20.88 -17.25 17.60
CA LYS A 557 -19.66 -17.69 16.92
C LYS A 557 -18.94 -16.53 16.20
N ALA A 558 -18.00 -15.86 16.85
CA ALA A 558 -17.04 -14.94 16.27
C ALA A 558 -16.48 -15.46 14.95
N SER A 559 -16.47 -14.57 13.97
CA SER A 559 -16.05 -14.88 12.62
C SER A 559 -14.97 -13.90 12.16
N TRP A 560 -14.95 -12.69 12.74
CA TRP A 560 -13.95 -11.66 12.46
C TRP A 560 -13.82 -10.64 13.63
N ILE A 561 -12.62 -10.12 13.88
CA ILE A 561 -12.33 -9.02 14.82
C ILE A 561 -11.41 -8.01 14.12
N SER A 562 -11.62 -6.71 14.35
CA SER A 562 -10.77 -5.65 13.78
C SER A 562 -9.41 -5.55 14.47
N ASN A 563 -8.40 -5.03 13.77
CA ASN A 563 -7.04 -4.87 14.30
C ASN A 563 -6.93 -3.91 15.48
N ASP A 564 -7.74 -2.87 15.50
CA ASP A 564 -7.88 -1.96 16.65
C ASP A 564 -8.61 -2.62 17.84
N LYS A 565 -9.15 -3.82 17.63
CA LYS A 565 -9.88 -4.63 18.61
C LYS A 565 -11.18 -3.97 19.07
N LEU A 566 -11.71 -3.00 18.34
CA LEU A 566 -12.91 -2.23 18.72
C LEU A 566 -14.19 -2.73 18.06
N ARG A 567 -14.09 -3.58 17.03
CA ARG A 567 -15.23 -4.15 16.29
C ARG A 567 -15.09 -5.67 16.18
N MET A 568 -16.23 -6.35 16.32
CA MET A 568 -16.32 -7.81 16.18
C MET A 568 -17.55 -8.17 15.35
N TYR A 569 -17.37 -9.08 14.39
CA TYR A 569 -18.46 -9.72 13.66
C TYR A 569 -18.57 -11.18 14.08
N PHE A 570 -19.73 -11.55 14.60
CA PHE A 570 -19.99 -12.90 15.13
C PHE A 570 -21.37 -13.39 14.69
N ASN A 571 -21.50 -14.71 14.53
CA ASN A 571 -22.77 -15.35 14.25
C ASN A 571 -23.58 -15.38 15.54
N SER A 572 -24.75 -14.75 15.54
CA SER A 572 -25.74 -14.87 16.60
C SER A 572 -26.88 -15.76 16.15
N ARG A 573 -27.40 -16.58 17.08
CA ARG A 573 -28.56 -17.46 16.82
C ARG A 573 -29.74 -17.08 17.71
N ASP A 574 -30.89 -16.84 17.08
CA ASP A 574 -32.14 -16.56 17.78
C ASP A 574 -32.84 -17.86 18.23
N THR A 575 -33.42 -17.82 19.43
CA THR A 575 -34.16 -18.89 20.10
C THR A 575 -35.49 -19.26 19.44
N VAL A 576 -36.07 -18.39 18.60
CA VAL A 576 -37.45 -18.55 18.11
C VAL A 576 -37.54 -19.26 16.74
N TYR A 577 -36.55 -19.10 15.86
CA TYR A 577 -36.62 -19.59 14.47
C TYR A 577 -35.41 -20.41 14.00
N ASP A 578 -34.44 -20.69 14.87
CA ASP A 578 -33.22 -21.47 14.57
C ASP A 578 -32.28 -20.85 13.50
N ASN A 579 -32.58 -19.62 13.05
CA ASN A 579 -31.82 -18.85 12.07
C ASN A 579 -30.51 -18.28 12.66
N SER A 580 -29.45 -18.30 11.86
CA SER A 580 -28.16 -17.67 12.18
C SER A 580 -28.00 -16.33 11.44
N PHE A 581 -27.59 -15.30 12.17
CA PHE A 581 -27.33 -13.94 11.68
C PHE A 581 -25.89 -13.54 11.94
N ILE A 582 -25.27 -12.83 11.00
CA ILE A 582 -24.01 -12.14 11.27
C ILE A 582 -24.34 -10.86 12.05
N THR A 583 -23.67 -10.64 13.19
CA THR A 583 -23.95 -9.56 14.14
C THR A 583 -22.68 -8.79 14.42
N MET A 584 -22.78 -7.46 14.41
CA MET A 584 -21.70 -6.54 14.71
C MET A 584 -21.80 -6.10 16.17
N ALA A 585 -20.70 -6.27 16.90
CA ALA A 585 -20.50 -5.70 18.23
C ALA A 585 -19.33 -4.71 18.21
N VAL A 586 -19.40 -3.73 19.11
CA VAL A 586 -18.39 -2.68 19.25
C VAL A 586 -18.04 -2.45 20.72
N ARG A 587 -16.90 -1.81 20.99
CA ARG A 587 -16.50 -1.30 22.32
C ARG A 587 -15.72 0.02 22.18
N ASP A 588 -15.70 0.83 23.24
CA ASP A 588 -15.11 2.18 23.17
C ASP A 588 -13.57 2.16 23.27
N ASN A 589 -13.01 1.12 23.90
CA ASN A 589 -11.58 0.81 23.97
C ASN A 589 -11.40 -0.67 24.32
N VAL A 590 -10.17 -1.16 24.28
CA VAL A 590 -9.82 -2.59 24.47
C VAL A 590 -10.22 -3.18 25.83
N ASP A 591 -10.43 -2.35 26.84
CA ASP A 591 -10.83 -2.79 28.20
C ASP A 591 -12.32 -2.56 28.48
N SER A 592 -13.05 -1.97 27.52
CA SER A 592 -14.48 -1.74 27.65
C SER A 592 -15.28 -2.99 27.28
N PRO A 593 -16.43 -3.23 27.94
CA PRO A 593 -17.31 -4.35 27.60
C PRO A 593 -17.87 -4.20 26.17
N TRP A 594 -18.10 -5.33 25.51
CA TRP A 594 -18.71 -5.35 24.18
C TRP A 594 -20.20 -4.99 24.23
N ARG A 595 -20.69 -4.26 23.22
CA ARG A 595 -22.12 -4.02 22.99
C ARG A 595 -22.52 -4.46 21.59
N VAL A 596 -23.71 -5.03 21.45
CA VAL A 596 -24.31 -5.30 20.13
C VAL A 596 -24.68 -3.97 19.49
N GLU A 597 -24.14 -3.69 18.31
CA GLU A 597 -24.45 -2.50 17.53
C GLU A 597 -25.62 -2.79 16.58
N ARG A 598 -25.49 -3.82 15.72
CA ARG A 598 -26.58 -4.26 14.81
C ARG A 598 -26.43 -5.69 14.33
N GLN A 599 -27.54 -6.31 13.93
CA GLN A 599 -27.56 -7.53 13.12
C GLN A 599 -27.55 -7.17 11.63
N LEU A 600 -26.74 -7.86 10.83
CA LEU A 600 -26.61 -7.64 9.38
C LEU A 600 -27.73 -8.38 8.64
N GLY A 601 -28.96 -7.87 8.76
CA GLY A 601 -30.14 -8.43 8.13
C GLY A 601 -30.06 -8.45 6.60
N GLU A 602 -29.27 -7.54 6.01
CA GLU A 602 -29.01 -7.47 4.57
C GLU A 602 -28.36 -8.74 4.00
N LEU A 603 -27.65 -9.53 4.82
CA LEU A 603 -27.03 -10.78 4.39
C LEU A 603 -27.99 -11.98 4.42
N HIS A 604 -29.17 -11.81 5.03
CA HIS A 604 -30.17 -12.85 5.30
C HIS A 604 -31.34 -12.82 4.30
N GLU A 605 -31.07 -12.62 3.01
CA GLU A 605 -32.12 -12.66 1.98
C GLU A 605 -32.75 -14.06 1.85
N ASN A 606 -34.06 -14.11 1.55
CA ASN A 606 -34.86 -15.34 1.41
C ASN A 606 -34.94 -16.25 2.66
N GLY A 607 -34.60 -15.73 3.84
CA GLY A 607 -34.67 -16.48 5.10
C GLY A 607 -33.56 -17.51 5.29
N ALA A 608 -32.54 -17.53 4.42
CA ALA A 608 -31.41 -18.44 4.51
C ALA A 608 -30.37 -17.95 5.52
N SER A 609 -29.95 -18.81 6.45
CA SER A 609 -28.94 -18.47 7.46
C SER A 609 -27.61 -18.02 6.82
N ALA A 610 -27.02 -16.96 7.34
CA ALA A 610 -25.69 -16.47 6.95
C ALA A 610 -24.73 -16.62 8.14
N ALA A 611 -23.52 -17.12 7.89
CA ALA A 611 -22.57 -17.40 8.96
C ALA A 611 -21.09 -17.34 8.51
N SER A 612 -20.18 -17.41 9.49
CA SER A 612 -18.73 -17.46 9.29
C SER A 612 -18.21 -16.33 8.40
N ALA A 613 -18.60 -15.09 8.70
CA ALA A 613 -18.14 -13.92 7.98
C ALA A 613 -16.64 -13.67 8.15
N SER A 614 -15.95 -13.32 7.07
CA SER A 614 -14.59 -12.78 7.10
C SER A 614 -14.54 -11.52 6.23
N LEU A 615 -13.90 -10.48 6.75
CA LEU A 615 -13.88 -9.16 6.14
C LEU A 615 -12.46 -8.75 5.74
N SER A 616 -12.36 -7.82 4.78
CA SER A 616 -11.12 -7.06 4.54
C SER A 616 -10.86 -6.10 5.71
N GLU A 617 -9.62 -5.59 5.84
CA GLU A 617 -9.23 -4.75 6.98
C GLU A 617 -10.01 -3.43 7.04
N ASP A 618 -10.36 -2.87 5.88
CA ASP A 618 -11.23 -1.69 5.76
C ASP A 618 -12.73 -2.01 5.96
N GLU A 619 -13.06 -3.28 6.22
CA GLU A 619 -14.41 -3.81 6.39
C GLU A 619 -15.35 -3.58 5.20
N LEU A 620 -14.83 -3.26 4.01
CA LEU A 620 -15.65 -2.95 2.83
C LEU A 620 -16.07 -4.19 2.04
N ILE A 621 -15.37 -5.31 2.22
CA ILE A 621 -15.68 -6.59 1.60
C ILE A 621 -15.97 -7.60 2.70
N ILE A 622 -17.02 -8.39 2.51
CA ILE A 622 -17.36 -9.51 3.40
C ILE A 622 -17.56 -10.77 2.58
N VAL A 623 -16.93 -11.86 3.01
CA VAL A 623 -17.16 -13.22 2.50
C VAL A 623 -17.79 -14.04 3.61
N PHE A 624 -18.88 -14.74 3.31
CA PHE A 624 -19.63 -15.52 4.29
C PHE A 624 -20.20 -16.78 3.65
N LYS A 625 -20.65 -17.73 4.49
CA LYS A 625 -21.33 -18.94 4.02
C LYS A 625 -22.83 -18.84 4.23
N THR A 626 -23.62 -19.43 3.32
CA THR A 626 -25.08 -19.47 3.44
C THR A 626 -25.69 -20.69 2.74
N TYR A 627 -26.88 -21.11 3.16
CA TYR A 627 -27.68 -22.19 2.52
C TYR A 627 -28.63 -21.65 1.43
N ARG A 628 -28.30 -20.49 0.86
CA ARG A 628 -29.22 -19.75 -0.01
C ARG A 628 -29.49 -20.49 -1.32
N SER A 629 -28.46 -21.09 -1.91
CA SER A 629 -28.59 -21.77 -3.21
C SER A 629 -29.01 -23.24 -3.06
N ASP A 630 -28.58 -23.91 -1.99
CA ASP A 630 -28.92 -25.30 -1.67
C ASP A 630 -29.24 -25.43 -0.17
N PRO A 631 -30.42 -25.94 0.22
CA PRO A 631 -30.74 -26.21 1.62
C PRO A 631 -29.83 -27.24 2.31
N TRP A 632 -29.10 -28.04 1.54
CA TRP A 632 -28.30 -29.17 2.04
C TRP A 632 -26.78 -28.94 1.95
N ALA A 633 -26.34 -27.86 1.29
CA ALA A 633 -24.94 -27.49 1.15
C ALA A 633 -24.76 -26.00 1.41
N THR A 634 -23.72 -25.62 2.15
CA THR A 634 -23.37 -24.21 2.36
C THR A 634 -22.56 -23.70 1.18
N ASP A 635 -22.92 -22.55 0.63
CA ASP A 635 -22.17 -21.88 -0.42
C ASP A 635 -21.47 -20.64 0.12
N LEU A 636 -20.33 -20.29 -0.48
CA LEU A 636 -19.68 -19.01 -0.24
C LEU A 636 -20.32 -17.91 -1.08
N TRP A 637 -20.55 -16.80 -0.39
CA TRP A 637 -21.06 -15.57 -0.96
C TRP A 637 -20.16 -14.42 -0.54
N ILE A 638 -20.06 -13.44 -1.41
CA ILE A 638 -19.32 -12.21 -1.17
C ILE A 638 -20.25 -11.03 -1.37
N ALA A 639 -20.08 -10.01 -0.53
CA ALA A 639 -20.80 -8.76 -0.61
C ALA A 639 -19.81 -7.61 -0.36
N ASP A 640 -20.17 -6.43 -0.84
CA ASP A 640 -19.36 -5.22 -0.72
C ASP A 640 -20.21 -4.01 -0.34
N ARG A 641 -19.55 -3.00 0.22
CA ARG A 641 -20.14 -1.72 0.59
C ARG A 641 -19.14 -0.60 0.34
N ASN A 642 -19.64 0.61 0.11
CA ASN A 642 -18.80 1.76 -0.17
C ASN A 642 -18.22 2.41 1.10
N SER A 643 -18.78 2.09 2.27
CA SER A 643 -18.32 2.60 3.57
C SER A 643 -18.73 1.69 4.72
N THR A 644 -18.13 1.85 5.90
CA THR A 644 -18.46 1.04 7.08
C THR A 644 -19.83 1.36 7.69
N ASP A 645 -20.43 2.49 7.31
CA ASP A 645 -21.72 2.95 7.82
C ASP A 645 -22.89 2.49 6.94
N GLU A 646 -22.59 2.01 5.73
CA GLU A 646 -23.58 1.48 4.81
C GLU A 646 -23.81 -0.04 5.04
N PRO A 647 -25.02 -0.55 4.71
CA PRO A 647 -25.27 -1.98 4.67
C PRO A 647 -24.45 -2.63 3.55
N PHE A 648 -24.10 -3.90 3.73
CA PHE A 648 -23.52 -4.67 2.63
C PHE A 648 -24.52 -4.81 1.48
N SER A 649 -24.00 -4.68 0.27
CA SER A 649 -24.73 -4.71 -0.99
C SER A 649 -24.04 -5.66 -1.98
N SER A 650 -24.55 -5.76 -3.21
CA SER A 650 -23.90 -6.53 -4.28
C SER A 650 -23.65 -8.01 -3.95
N LEU A 651 -24.59 -8.64 -3.25
CA LEU A 651 -24.47 -10.05 -2.86
C LEU A 651 -24.34 -10.94 -4.10
N ARG A 652 -23.20 -11.61 -4.21
CA ARG A 652 -22.91 -12.56 -5.31
C ARG A 652 -22.39 -13.88 -4.76
N ALA A 653 -22.86 -14.97 -5.37
CA ALA A 653 -22.32 -16.30 -5.11
C ALA A 653 -20.91 -16.40 -5.70
N LEU A 654 -20.00 -17.07 -4.99
CA LEU A 654 -18.70 -17.44 -5.53
C LEU A 654 -18.83 -18.78 -6.29
N ASP A 655 -19.62 -18.79 -7.36
CA ASP A 655 -20.05 -20.01 -8.08
C ASP A 655 -18.89 -20.91 -8.53
N GLN A 656 -17.78 -20.29 -8.94
CA GLN A 656 -16.53 -20.97 -9.29
C GLN A 656 -15.95 -21.85 -8.16
N PHE A 657 -16.34 -21.58 -6.90
CA PHE A 657 -15.91 -22.34 -5.73
C PHE A 657 -17.02 -23.20 -5.13
N ASN A 658 -18.27 -22.88 -5.39
CA ASN A 658 -19.40 -23.55 -4.76
C ASN A 658 -19.62 -24.95 -5.34
N THR A 659 -19.75 -25.94 -4.45
CA THR A 659 -19.97 -27.34 -4.81
C THR A 659 -21.20 -27.91 -4.11
N ASN A 660 -21.71 -29.04 -4.60
CA ASN A 660 -22.86 -29.72 -4.00
C ASN A 660 -22.58 -30.40 -2.64
N ARG A 661 -21.37 -30.25 -2.09
CA ARG A 661 -21.00 -30.76 -0.76
C ARG A 661 -20.90 -29.66 0.28
N GLY A 662 -20.65 -28.44 -0.18
CA GLY A 662 -20.60 -27.23 0.63
C GLY A 662 -19.20 -26.74 0.98
N GLU A 663 -19.10 -25.43 1.05
CA GLU A 663 -17.94 -24.63 1.41
C GLU A 663 -18.25 -23.78 2.64
N GLY A 664 -17.21 -23.42 3.41
CA GLY A 664 -17.40 -22.60 4.59
C GLY A 664 -16.12 -22.11 5.23
N SER A 665 -16.26 -21.39 6.33
CA SER A 665 -15.13 -20.80 7.08
C SER A 665 -14.17 -20.01 6.17
N PRO A 666 -14.68 -19.02 5.41
CA PRO A 666 -13.83 -18.15 4.63
C PRO A 666 -12.91 -17.33 5.54
N CYS A 667 -11.71 -17.04 5.04
CA CYS A 667 -10.72 -16.14 5.61
C CYS A 667 -10.15 -15.30 4.46
N LEU A 668 -10.63 -14.06 4.38
CA LEU A 668 -10.18 -13.05 3.45
C LEU A 668 -8.99 -12.31 4.05
N SER A 669 -7.98 -12.03 3.24
CA SER A 669 -6.83 -11.23 3.62
C SER A 669 -7.19 -9.76 3.87
N ALA A 670 -6.39 -9.07 4.69
CA ALA A 670 -6.53 -7.64 4.96
C ALA A 670 -6.65 -6.80 3.67
N ASP A 671 -5.81 -7.10 2.67
CA ASP A 671 -5.79 -6.47 1.35
C ASP A 671 -6.94 -6.93 0.43
N GLY A 672 -7.76 -7.90 0.83
CA GLY A 672 -8.86 -8.46 0.06
C GLY A 672 -8.44 -9.29 -1.16
N LEU A 673 -7.16 -9.60 -1.38
CA LEU A 673 -6.66 -10.25 -2.60
C LEU A 673 -6.50 -11.77 -2.48
N THR A 674 -6.45 -12.31 -1.26
CA THR A 674 -6.28 -13.75 -0.99
C THR A 674 -7.44 -14.26 -0.14
N LEU A 675 -8.06 -15.35 -0.58
CA LEU A 675 -9.14 -16.01 0.14
C LEU A 675 -8.73 -17.45 0.46
N TYR A 676 -8.82 -17.82 1.73
CA TYR A 676 -8.79 -19.20 2.18
C TYR A 676 -10.19 -19.65 2.59
N PHE A 677 -10.55 -20.91 2.34
CA PHE A 677 -11.84 -21.45 2.79
C PHE A 677 -11.78 -22.96 2.91
N SER A 678 -12.70 -23.55 3.67
CA SER A 678 -12.88 -24.99 3.76
C SER A 678 -13.87 -25.49 2.69
N ARG A 679 -13.59 -26.65 2.09
CA ARG A 679 -14.47 -27.37 1.16
C ARG A 679 -14.72 -28.78 1.66
N ALA A 680 -15.98 -29.19 1.71
CA ALA A 680 -16.35 -30.55 2.11
C ALA A 680 -15.98 -31.60 1.05
N THR A 681 -15.54 -32.77 1.50
CA THR A 681 -15.17 -33.93 0.67
C THR A 681 -15.81 -35.22 1.21
N ASP A 682 -15.63 -36.36 0.54
CA ASP A 682 -16.08 -37.67 1.05
C ASP A 682 -15.45 -38.02 2.40
N ASP A 683 -14.17 -37.66 2.56
CA ASP A 683 -13.35 -38.04 3.72
C ASP A 683 -13.24 -36.93 4.78
N GLY A 684 -13.94 -35.80 4.61
CA GLY A 684 -13.92 -34.69 5.56
C GLY A 684 -14.04 -33.32 4.91
N ALA A 685 -12.99 -32.50 5.05
CA ALA A 685 -12.89 -31.20 4.40
C ALA A 685 -11.43 -30.89 4.03
N VAL A 686 -11.21 -30.05 3.03
CA VAL A 686 -9.89 -29.54 2.65
C VAL A 686 -9.87 -28.01 2.72
N ILE A 687 -8.69 -27.41 2.85
CA ILE A 687 -8.53 -25.95 2.75
C ILE A 687 -8.17 -25.60 1.31
N ILE A 688 -8.85 -24.61 0.75
CA ILE A 688 -8.61 -24.07 -0.58
C ILE A 688 -8.06 -22.65 -0.43
N LYS A 689 -7.04 -22.32 -1.22
CA LYS A 689 -6.50 -20.96 -1.40
C LYS A 689 -6.85 -20.45 -2.79
N ALA A 690 -7.43 -19.26 -2.87
CA ALA A 690 -7.68 -18.54 -4.11
C ALA A 690 -7.08 -17.14 -4.03
N MET A 691 -6.67 -16.59 -5.18
CA MET A 691 -6.01 -15.27 -5.27
C MET A 691 -6.59 -14.48 -6.44
N ARG A 692 -6.53 -13.15 -6.36
CA ARG A 692 -6.88 -12.21 -7.43
C ARG A 692 -5.85 -11.09 -7.51
N SER A 693 -5.73 -10.48 -8.69
CA SER A 693 -4.81 -9.36 -8.94
C SER A 693 -5.30 -8.03 -8.35
N SER A 694 -6.62 -7.86 -8.20
CA SER A 694 -7.22 -6.67 -7.57
C SER A 694 -8.54 -7.02 -6.88
N ARG A 695 -9.07 -6.10 -6.08
CA ARG A 695 -10.36 -6.27 -5.37
C ARG A 695 -11.58 -6.29 -6.29
N TYR A 696 -11.44 -5.82 -7.53
CA TYR A 696 -12.51 -5.73 -8.53
C TYR A 696 -12.51 -6.93 -9.47
N GLU A 697 -11.43 -7.69 -9.51
CA GLU A 697 -11.31 -8.90 -10.32
C GLU A 697 -11.90 -10.12 -9.60
N ALA A 698 -12.28 -11.12 -10.40
CA ALA A 698 -12.66 -12.43 -9.90
C ALA A 698 -11.45 -13.15 -9.29
N PHE A 699 -11.68 -13.97 -8.26
CA PHE A 699 -10.63 -14.87 -7.79
C PHE A 699 -10.31 -15.90 -8.88
N ALA A 700 -9.03 -16.21 -9.06
CA ALA A 700 -8.58 -17.33 -9.86
C ALA A 700 -9.03 -18.67 -9.22
N ASP A 701 -8.94 -19.75 -9.99
CA ASP A 701 -9.26 -21.10 -9.52
C ASP A 701 -8.52 -21.46 -8.22
N GLY A 702 -9.29 -21.94 -7.25
CA GLY A 702 -8.78 -22.27 -5.93
C GLY A 702 -7.93 -23.54 -5.95
N LYS A 703 -6.79 -23.50 -5.27
CA LYS A 703 -5.88 -24.65 -5.11
C LYS A 703 -5.99 -25.25 -3.70
N VAL A 704 -5.95 -26.56 -3.61
CA VAL A 704 -5.90 -27.26 -2.32
C VAL A 704 -4.60 -26.93 -1.60
N VAL A 705 -4.70 -26.56 -0.33
CA VAL A 705 -3.58 -26.39 0.59
C VAL A 705 -3.38 -27.72 1.32
N ALA A 706 -2.24 -28.37 1.10
CA ALA A 706 -1.88 -29.63 1.73
C ALA A 706 -0.97 -29.40 2.94
N PHE A 707 -1.20 -30.16 4.02
CA PHE A 707 -0.38 -30.16 5.22
C PHE A 707 0.28 -31.54 5.41
N PRO A 708 1.60 -31.61 5.64
CA PRO A 708 2.29 -32.86 5.93
C PRO A 708 1.63 -33.63 7.08
N GLY A 709 1.38 -34.93 6.88
CA GLY A 709 0.77 -35.82 7.87
C GLY A 709 -0.74 -35.62 8.08
N TYR A 710 -1.37 -34.72 7.32
CA TYR A 710 -2.76 -34.32 7.44
C TYR A 710 -3.42 -34.28 6.05
N GLU A 711 -3.35 -35.40 5.32
CA GLU A 711 -3.85 -35.49 3.93
C GLU A 711 -5.38 -35.63 3.83
N SER A 712 -6.07 -35.98 4.93
CA SER A 712 -7.53 -35.97 5.04
C SER A 712 -7.96 -35.75 6.50
N PHE A 713 -8.32 -34.54 6.87
CA PHE A 713 -8.85 -34.23 8.21
C PHE A 713 -10.04 -33.28 8.14
N ARG A 714 -10.83 -33.21 9.19
CA ARG A 714 -12.02 -32.34 9.23
C ARG A 714 -11.64 -30.92 9.64
N ALA A 715 -10.98 -30.19 8.74
CA ALA A 715 -10.68 -28.77 8.91
C ALA A 715 -11.98 -27.94 8.97
N ARG A 716 -12.14 -27.11 10.00
CA ARG A 716 -13.19 -26.09 10.11
C ARG A 716 -12.59 -24.82 10.73
N GLY A 717 -13.10 -23.64 10.38
CA GLY A 717 -12.65 -22.38 10.99
C GLY A 717 -11.23 -21.99 10.62
N THR A 718 -10.98 -21.71 9.35
CA THR A 718 -9.67 -21.27 8.84
C THR A 718 -9.44 -19.79 9.17
N GLN A 719 -8.25 -19.47 9.67
CA GLN A 719 -7.69 -18.12 9.75
C GLN A 719 -6.25 -18.15 9.27
N VAL A 720 -5.78 -17.08 8.65
CA VAL A 720 -4.39 -16.98 8.19
C VAL A 720 -3.81 -15.66 8.65
N ASP A 721 -2.76 -15.76 9.46
CA ASP A 721 -1.84 -14.66 9.70
C ASP A 721 -0.89 -14.59 8.50
N GLN A 722 -1.12 -13.61 7.62
CA GLN A 722 -0.34 -13.47 6.39
C GLN A 722 1.05 -12.89 6.63
N LEU A 723 1.20 -12.03 7.64
CA LEU A 723 2.48 -11.45 8.06
C LEU A 723 3.42 -12.54 8.55
N ARG A 724 2.89 -13.46 9.37
CA ARG A 724 3.69 -14.53 10.01
C ARG A 724 3.62 -15.85 9.26
N LYS A 725 2.86 -15.88 8.16
CA LYS A 725 2.64 -17.06 7.31
C LYS A 725 2.18 -18.26 8.14
N ARG A 726 1.35 -18.01 9.15
CA ARG A 726 0.77 -19.03 10.03
C ARG A 726 -0.70 -19.20 9.70
N MET A 727 -1.16 -20.44 9.56
CA MET A 727 -2.57 -20.74 9.42
C MET A 727 -3.09 -21.40 10.69
N TRP A 728 -4.24 -20.92 11.17
CA TRP A 728 -4.98 -21.51 12.27
C TRP A 728 -6.23 -22.17 11.73
N PHE A 729 -6.53 -23.36 12.23
CA PHE A 729 -7.74 -24.09 11.87
C PHE A 729 -8.15 -25.02 13.00
N CYS A 730 -9.41 -25.43 13.00
CA CYS A 730 -9.90 -26.43 13.94
C CYS A 730 -10.02 -27.79 13.28
N VAL A 731 -9.77 -28.83 14.08
CA VAL A 731 -10.09 -30.20 13.71
C VAL A 731 -11.31 -30.63 14.53
N HIS A 732 -12.36 -31.08 13.84
CA HIS A 732 -13.64 -31.41 14.48
C HIS A 732 -13.46 -32.44 15.62
N GLY A 733 -13.79 -32.02 16.85
CA GLY A 733 -13.78 -32.88 18.03
C GLY A 733 -12.45 -32.93 18.78
N THR A 734 -11.42 -32.18 18.37
CA THR A 734 -10.13 -32.12 19.09
C THR A 734 -9.79 -30.71 19.58
N GLY A 735 -9.89 -29.69 18.72
CA GLY A 735 -9.64 -28.30 19.09
C GLY A 735 -8.92 -27.51 18.00
N ILE A 736 -8.21 -26.47 18.42
CA ILE A 736 -7.49 -25.53 17.56
C ILE A 736 -6.08 -26.04 17.25
N TYR A 737 -5.70 -25.92 16.00
CA TYR A 737 -4.36 -26.17 15.50
C TYR A 737 -3.81 -24.92 14.82
N SER A 738 -2.49 -24.78 14.87
CA SER A 738 -1.75 -23.85 14.03
C SER A 738 -0.82 -24.63 13.11
N VAL A 739 -0.46 -24.05 11.97
CA VAL A 739 0.58 -24.55 11.10
C VAL A 739 1.35 -23.39 10.54
N ASP A 740 2.66 -23.44 10.70
CA ASP A 740 3.57 -22.45 10.14
C ASP A 740 3.94 -22.81 8.72
N PHE A 741 3.99 -21.79 7.86
CA PHE A 741 4.65 -21.90 6.57
C PHE A 741 6.14 -21.70 6.80
N ASN A 742 6.92 -22.76 6.61
CA ASN A 742 8.35 -22.68 6.78
C ASN A 742 8.97 -22.07 5.52
N GLU A 743 9.44 -20.85 5.67
CA GLU A 743 10.40 -20.22 4.76
C GLU A 743 11.82 -20.18 5.31
N GLY A 744 11.97 -20.54 6.59
CA GLY A 744 13.22 -20.56 7.33
C GLY A 744 12.99 -20.54 8.84
N ILE A 745 14.04 -20.77 9.61
CA ILE A 745 14.04 -20.74 11.07
C ILE A 745 15.11 -19.78 11.59
N TRP A 746 14.91 -19.22 12.78
CA TRP A 746 15.97 -18.50 13.48
C TRP A 746 16.85 -19.48 14.23
N THR A 747 18.16 -19.37 14.07
CA THR A 747 19.17 -20.16 14.78
C THR A 747 20.18 -19.25 15.44
N ASN A 748 20.73 -19.67 16.57
CA ASN A 748 21.80 -18.93 17.23
C ASN A 748 23.14 -19.52 16.82
N ASP A 749 24.12 -18.65 16.62
CA ASP A 749 25.49 -19.00 16.28
C ASP A 749 26.41 -18.87 17.51
N ALA A 750 27.67 -19.28 17.36
CA ALA A 750 28.66 -19.23 18.45
C ALA A 750 29.39 -17.88 18.54
N GLU A 751 29.26 -17.04 17.53
CA GLU A 751 29.95 -15.75 17.39
C GLU A 751 28.98 -14.74 16.78
N THR A 752 29.22 -13.46 17.07
CA THR A 752 28.46 -12.34 16.52
C THR A 752 29.34 -11.56 15.55
N SER A 753 28.84 -11.37 14.33
CA SER A 753 29.53 -10.64 13.28
C SER A 753 29.84 -9.19 13.65
N PRO A 754 31.02 -8.64 13.26
CA PRO A 754 31.30 -7.22 13.39
C PRO A 754 30.44 -6.34 12.45
N GLY A 755 29.76 -6.94 11.46
CA GLY A 755 28.88 -6.24 10.53
C GLY A 755 27.46 -5.99 11.07
N ILE A 756 27.12 -6.55 12.24
CA ILE A 756 25.84 -6.30 12.92
C ILE A 756 25.89 -4.94 13.62
N ASP A 757 24.83 -4.14 13.49
CA ASP A 757 24.69 -2.78 14.03
C ASP A 757 25.80 -1.80 13.60
N ALA A 758 26.40 -2.06 12.42
CA ALA A 758 27.63 -1.42 12.02
C ALA A 758 27.48 -0.41 10.85
N GLY A 759 26.34 -0.39 10.17
CA GLY A 759 26.05 0.49 9.03
C GLY A 759 25.89 1.97 9.41
N ASP A 760 25.46 2.84 8.50
CA ASP A 760 25.33 4.28 8.74
C ASP A 760 24.37 4.56 9.91
N PRO A 761 24.79 5.22 11.00
CA PRO A 761 23.93 5.58 12.12
C PRO A 761 22.80 6.56 11.75
N ALA A 762 22.86 7.21 10.58
CA ALA A 762 21.76 8.03 10.07
C ALA A 762 20.63 7.19 9.44
N VAL A 763 20.88 5.91 9.14
CA VAL A 763 19.92 4.99 8.53
C VAL A 763 19.27 4.14 9.61
N TRP A 764 17.94 4.25 9.72
CA TRP A 764 17.17 3.50 10.71
C TRP A 764 16.95 2.05 10.25
N PRO A 765 17.09 1.03 11.13
CA PRO A 765 16.80 -0.36 10.81
C PRO A 765 15.27 -0.60 10.78
N GLU A 766 14.56 0.03 9.83
CA GLU A 766 13.08 0.08 9.77
C GLU A 766 12.40 -1.29 9.86
N VAL A 767 13.00 -2.32 9.27
CA VAL A 767 12.41 -3.66 9.16
C VAL A 767 13.31 -4.78 9.70
N GLU A 768 14.43 -4.46 10.35
CA GLU A 768 15.27 -5.50 10.96
C GLU A 768 14.62 -6.05 12.25
N PRO A 769 14.67 -7.38 12.46
CA PRO A 769 13.97 -8.01 13.57
C PRO A 769 14.65 -7.73 14.91
N ALA A 770 13.85 -7.49 15.95
CA ALA A 770 14.36 -7.28 17.29
C ALA A 770 14.99 -8.58 17.89
N PRO A 771 16.07 -8.46 18.71
CA PRO A 771 16.81 -7.22 18.98
C PRO A 771 17.59 -6.76 17.75
N ASN A 772 17.65 -5.46 17.48
CA ASN A 772 18.27 -4.90 16.27
C ASN A 772 19.23 -3.73 16.55
N GLY A 773 19.64 -3.54 17.81
CA GLY A 773 20.68 -2.58 18.21
C GLY A 773 20.42 -1.09 17.93
N GLY A 774 19.35 -0.73 17.23
CA GLY A 774 19.03 0.64 16.82
C GLY A 774 19.89 1.17 15.67
N ARG A 775 20.66 0.32 14.99
CA ARG A 775 21.52 0.69 13.86
C ARG A 775 21.51 -0.41 12.81
N ILE A 776 21.46 -0.05 11.54
CA ILE A 776 21.36 -1.01 10.43
C ILE A 776 22.58 -1.96 10.36
N ASN A 777 22.33 -3.22 10.05
CA ASN A 777 23.37 -4.18 9.68
C ASN A 777 24.00 -3.83 8.32
N MET A 778 25.28 -4.16 8.14
CA MET A 778 25.93 -4.06 6.83
C MET A 778 25.54 -5.24 5.91
N GLY A 779 25.64 -5.01 4.60
CA GLY A 779 25.48 -6.03 3.56
C GLY A 779 24.05 -6.20 3.05
N ALA A 780 23.88 -7.22 2.20
CA ALA A 780 22.66 -7.51 1.45
C ALA A 780 21.40 -7.64 2.34
N TYR A 781 21.56 -8.21 3.53
CA TYR A 781 20.46 -8.46 4.46
C TYR A 781 20.14 -7.28 5.38
N GLY A 782 20.99 -6.25 5.43
CA GLY A 782 20.75 -5.06 6.25
C GLY A 782 19.51 -4.29 5.81
N ALA A 783 18.75 -3.74 6.75
CA ALA A 783 17.41 -3.17 6.53
C ALA A 783 16.43 -4.14 5.84
N THR A 784 16.52 -5.44 6.15
CA THR A 784 15.52 -6.43 5.73
C THR A 784 15.01 -7.21 6.94
N SER A 785 13.85 -7.87 6.80
CA SER A 785 13.29 -8.77 7.81
C SER A 785 14.13 -10.05 8.03
N TYR A 786 15.17 -10.25 7.23
CA TYR A 786 16.09 -11.39 7.30
C TYR A 786 17.44 -10.99 7.90
N ALA A 787 17.61 -9.74 8.32
CA ALA A 787 18.81 -9.26 9.00
C ALA A 787 19.06 -10.03 10.30
N SER A 788 20.32 -10.42 10.55
CA SER A 788 20.71 -11.07 11.80
C SER A 788 20.46 -10.17 13.01
N LYS A 789 20.02 -10.77 14.12
CA LYS A 789 19.67 -10.05 15.33
C LYS A 789 20.91 -9.55 16.07
N SER A 790 20.74 -8.45 16.78
CA SER A 790 21.72 -7.89 17.71
C SER A 790 21.68 -8.61 19.06
N LEU A 791 22.82 -8.65 19.75
CA LEU A 791 22.92 -9.05 21.17
C LEU A 791 22.27 -8.04 22.12
N LEU A 792 22.01 -6.82 21.65
CA LEU A 792 21.48 -5.72 22.45
C LEU A 792 20.15 -5.24 21.88
N ASP A 793 19.23 -4.88 22.77
CA ASP A 793 17.98 -4.24 22.41
C ASP A 793 18.01 -2.79 22.87
N CYS A 794 17.98 -1.83 21.94
CA CYS A 794 18.01 -0.40 22.28
C CYS A 794 16.69 0.12 22.89
N TRP A 795 15.73 -0.77 23.18
CA TRP A 795 14.40 -0.42 23.69
C TRP A 795 14.34 -0.24 25.20
N THR A 796 15.42 -0.47 25.96
CA THR A 796 15.48 0.03 27.33
C THR A 796 15.65 1.54 27.30
N VAL A 797 14.57 2.28 27.55
CA VAL A 797 14.43 3.75 27.60
C VAL A 797 15.50 4.48 28.47
N ALA A 798 16.35 3.74 29.17
CA ALA A 798 17.36 4.22 30.11
C ALA A 798 18.83 4.03 29.65
N ASP A 799 19.10 3.24 28.60
CA ASP A 799 20.44 3.04 28.02
C ASP A 799 20.55 3.90 26.74
N LEU A 800 20.91 5.17 26.92
CA LEU A 800 20.91 6.18 25.86
C LEU A 800 22.21 6.19 25.05
N ASN A 801 23.28 5.56 25.56
CA ASN A 801 24.55 5.44 24.85
C ASN A 801 24.78 4.04 24.24
N CYS A 802 23.82 3.13 24.41
CA CYS A 802 23.79 1.77 23.87
C CYS A 802 25.03 0.94 24.29
N ASP A 803 25.51 1.11 25.53
CA ASP A 803 26.66 0.36 26.05
C ASP A 803 26.27 -0.92 26.84
N GLY A 804 24.97 -1.20 26.95
CA GLY A 804 24.42 -2.34 27.66
C GLY A 804 24.36 -2.16 29.17
N ILE A 805 24.71 -0.97 29.70
CA ILE A 805 24.76 -0.66 31.13
C ILE A 805 24.08 0.69 31.39
N VAL A 806 22.87 0.65 31.97
CA VAL A 806 22.22 1.88 32.47
C VAL A 806 23.06 2.51 33.60
N ASN A 807 23.74 3.62 33.28
CA ASN A 807 24.67 4.31 34.16
C ASN A 807 24.70 5.85 33.92
N TRP A 808 25.56 6.58 34.65
CA TRP A 808 25.60 8.05 34.52
C TRP A 808 26.11 8.54 33.15
N ALA A 809 26.74 7.67 32.36
CA ALA A 809 27.15 7.94 30.99
C ALA A 809 25.94 8.16 30.05
N ASP A 810 24.81 7.53 30.31
CA ASP A 810 23.54 7.73 29.57
C ASP A 810 23.00 9.15 29.70
N HIS A 811 23.35 9.83 30.79
CA HIS A 811 22.99 11.23 31.02
C HIS A 811 24.04 12.25 30.53
N ARG A 812 25.23 11.80 30.09
CA ARG A 812 26.32 12.69 29.63
C ARG A 812 26.04 13.53 28.37
N PRO A 813 25.13 13.16 27.44
CA PRO A 813 24.83 14.02 26.30
C PRO A 813 24.28 15.40 26.68
N TYR A 814 23.84 15.58 27.94
CA TYR A 814 23.23 16.82 28.43
C TYR A 814 24.15 17.69 29.31
N SER A 815 25.37 17.26 29.64
CA SER A 815 26.24 17.98 30.60
C SER A 815 27.44 18.72 29.99
N SER A 816 27.63 18.72 28.67
CA SER A 816 28.67 19.53 28.03
C SER A 816 28.25 21.01 27.97
N GLY A 817 28.24 21.70 29.11
CA GLY A 817 28.01 23.16 29.13
C GLY A 817 27.80 23.83 30.49
N TYR A 818 27.53 23.11 31.58
CA TYR A 818 27.26 23.74 32.89
C TYR A 818 28.06 23.08 34.02
N GLY A 819 28.66 23.90 34.88
CA GLY A 819 29.49 23.47 36.00
C GLY A 819 28.71 22.68 37.04
N ILE A 820 29.35 21.65 37.59
CA ILE A 820 28.80 20.59 38.45
C ILE A 820 28.14 21.12 39.75
N THR A 821 28.35 22.38 40.13
CA THR A 821 27.87 22.93 41.41
C THR A 821 26.48 23.58 41.39
N GLU A 822 25.87 23.83 40.22
CA GLU A 822 24.50 24.39 40.14
C GLU A 822 23.40 23.33 39.96
N VAL A 823 23.78 22.09 39.61
CA VAL A 823 22.85 20.96 39.42
C VAL A 823 22.43 20.33 40.75
N GLU A 824 23.29 20.38 41.77
CA GLU A 824 23.01 19.84 43.11
C GLU A 824 21.84 20.57 43.80
N ALA A 825 21.68 21.88 43.56
CA ALA A 825 20.60 22.68 44.14
C ALA A 825 19.22 22.46 43.46
N LEU A 826 19.19 21.93 42.24
CA LEU A 826 17.94 21.61 41.53
C LEU A 826 17.51 20.15 41.74
N ALA A 827 18.46 19.23 41.98
CA ALA A 827 18.19 17.82 42.22
C ALA A 827 17.49 17.54 43.57
N GLU A 828 17.77 18.33 44.63
CA GLU A 828 17.07 18.19 45.92
C GLU A 828 15.57 18.56 45.86
N ASN A 829 15.15 19.33 44.85
CA ASN A 829 13.73 19.69 44.66
C ASN A 829 12.94 18.63 43.87
N TRP A 830 13.61 17.85 43.01
CA TRP A 830 12.96 16.79 42.22
C TRP A 830 12.76 15.48 43.00
N LEU A 831 13.68 15.12 43.90
CA LEU A 831 13.53 13.94 44.75
C LEU A 831 12.41 14.09 45.81
N ASN A 832 12.03 15.31 46.16
CA ASN A 832 10.97 15.58 47.14
C ASN A 832 9.55 15.65 46.55
N THR A 833 9.38 15.53 45.22
CA THR A 833 8.06 15.61 44.56
C THR A 833 7.59 14.30 43.90
N ALA A 834 8.41 13.24 43.92
CA ALA A 834 8.07 11.93 43.35
C ALA A 834 7.54 10.91 44.39
N ALA A 835 6.84 11.38 45.42
CA ALA A 835 6.09 10.52 46.33
C ALA A 835 4.60 10.82 46.19
N TRP A 836 3.99 10.45 45.06
CA TRP A 836 2.57 10.16 44.91
C TRP A 836 2.34 9.66 43.48
N TYR A 837 2.26 8.34 43.31
CA TYR A 837 1.34 7.57 42.46
C TYR A 837 1.87 6.12 42.40
N PRO A 838 1.17 5.15 43.02
CA PRO A 838 1.38 3.74 42.75
C PRO A 838 0.54 3.30 41.54
N ASN A 839 1.11 2.36 40.79
CA ASN A 839 0.53 1.47 39.76
C ASN A 839 0.66 1.89 38.29
N ASN A 840 1.14 0.87 37.55
CA ASN A 840 1.32 0.67 36.12
C ASN A 840 2.57 1.30 35.51
#